data_AF-A0A8J6ACW7-F1
#
_entry.id   AF-A0A8J6ACW7-F1
#
_cell.length_a   1.000
_cell.length_b   1.000
_cell.length_c   1.000
_cell.angle_alpha   90.00
_cell.angle_beta   90.00
_cell.angle_gamma   90.00
#
_symmetry.space_group_name_H-M   'P 1'
#
loop_
_entity.id
_entity.type
_entity.pdbx_description
1 polymer ?
#
loop_
_entity_poly.entity_id
_entity_poly.type
_entity_poly.pdbx_seq_one_letter_code
_entity_poly.pdbx_strand_id
1 'polypeptide(L)'
;MDPLNLITVINSPQMEGVERFAIGVGAAFNSSKAAQELNLIASDPDDTHAFKVDNYKVLDEMLSKLQQNILRMEGMVGDALHYQLAQIGFSAQILNERTVLLGAVGAFDWSGGVLLYDLQNQQGHFLNQTEAEAKAAPYSYLGYAVAVLHRACRVSCMAGAPRHRQRGAVFELQKEGQEANFMPVLEGEQMGSYFGSELCPVDIDMDGTTDFLLVAAPFYHIHGEEGRVYVYRLNEVGPSPSLPARWGGGSILPWGLGRPAGESEPTSPANRPPGRQRGRYAAPLSQELICSFALQDASFSLAHMLSGSPGFASARFGFAMATVGDVNQDKFTDVAIGAPLEGSGEDDGTSFGTVYIYNGRQSGLNPCPSQRIRASQVAQGLHHFRVSLDSGLHHFGVSLDGGLDVTGDGLADITVGALGQAVVLRSRPVVLLRPSVNFTPEALPIGFSGSVGVSLCFEVGSATTAAESALRGTSLNVTLDVDVAKDRKRWQCSDKGACQRHLGNWSSELHFCQFFQLIPTEAELCEEDCFSNISVKVSYQLHAPEDPGDLPQPVLDFYTEPFALFQVTLPTARTTTCGCSSQRQQEGTGVFLGESVEQGWWGWTIGLILPLSVWLQLPYEKDCENKLFCNADLRLNSTISQQDLVVGFTKELVMNIDVENSGEDSYMTTMTLNYPRNLQFKSIQKPPSSNIQCANPKPAASTLDMNCKIAHPIFKNSSANISVVWQLEEIKFPDRTANITVTVTNSNERKSLVVKNHSLQFRHAFVAHLPKPSVMYVTTSRGSSDRKEFLFNVSA
;
A
#
# COMPACT_ATOMS: atom_id res chain seq x y z
N MET A 1 35.09 -50.68 35.32
CA MET A 1 34.54 -49.39 35.81
C MET A 1 35.74 -48.52 36.09
N ASP A 2 35.87 -47.40 35.39
CA ASP A 2 37.03 -46.53 35.49
C ASP A 2 36.91 -45.65 36.75
N PRO A 3 37.87 -45.63 37.69
CA PRO A 3 37.72 -44.97 38.98
C PRO A 3 38.25 -43.53 38.99
N LEU A 4 38.26 -42.84 37.85
CA LEU A 4 38.66 -41.44 37.76
C LEU A 4 37.51 -40.54 38.26
N ASN A 5 37.73 -39.93 39.43
CA ASN A 5 36.85 -38.90 39.97
C ASN A 5 36.92 -37.66 39.07
N LEU A 6 35.78 -37.01 38.82
CA LEU A 6 35.62 -35.85 37.95
C LEU A 6 36.67 -34.75 38.21
N ILE A 7 36.92 -34.46 39.49
CA ILE A 7 37.91 -33.47 39.96
C ILE A 7 39.34 -33.83 39.47
N THR A 8 39.67 -35.12 39.36
CA THR A 8 40.97 -35.60 38.88
C THR A 8 41.15 -35.39 37.37
N VAL A 9 40.04 -35.39 36.61
CA VAL A 9 40.05 -35.14 35.17
C VAL A 9 40.17 -33.63 34.89
N ILE A 10 39.36 -32.81 35.57
CA ILE A 10 39.36 -31.35 35.41
C ILE A 10 40.73 -30.74 35.76
N ASN A 11 41.38 -31.24 36.81
CA ASN A 11 42.71 -30.78 37.23
C ASN A 11 43.88 -31.49 36.52
N SER A 12 43.63 -32.20 35.41
CA SER A 12 44.69 -32.81 34.62
C SER A 12 45.40 -31.77 33.74
N PRO A 13 46.71 -31.92 33.45
CA PRO A 13 47.44 -31.01 32.55
C PRO A 13 46.95 -31.07 31.09
N GLN A 14 46.00 -31.97 30.77
CA GLN A 14 45.33 -32.06 29.47
C GLN A 14 44.08 -31.15 29.40
N MET A 15 43.60 -30.66 30.55
CA MET A 15 42.46 -29.74 30.67
C MET A 15 42.91 -28.30 31.00
N GLU A 16 44.21 -28.07 31.14
CA GLU A 16 44.79 -26.74 31.36
C GLU A 16 44.58 -25.87 30.11
N GLY A 17 43.95 -24.70 30.29
CA GLY A 17 43.56 -23.80 29.18
C GLY A 17 42.27 -24.18 28.43
N VAL A 18 41.56 -25.25 28.83
CA VAL A 18 40.29 -25.65 28.20
C VAL A 18 39.11 -24.95 28.88
N GLU A 19 38.42 -24.06 28.16
CA GLU A 19 37.14 -23.45 28.57
C GLU A 19 36.01 -24.48 28.46
N ARG A 20 35.19 -24.64 29.49
CA ARG A 20 34.21 -25.73 29.62
C ARG A 20 32.81 -25.20 29.86
N PHE A 21 31.87 -25.66 29.04
CA PHE A 21 30.45 -25.37 29.16
C PHE A 21 29.68 -26.63 29.55
N ALA A 22 28.90 -26.56 30.63
CA ALA A 22 28.17 -27.69 31.19
C ALA A 22 26.66 -27.48 30.99
N ILE A 23 26.00 -28.39 30.27
CA ILE A 23 24.58 -28.28 29.91
C ILE A 23 23.79 -29.42 30.55
N GLY A 24 23.00 -29.08 31.57
CA GLY A 24 22.10 -30.01 32.25
C GLY A 24 20.74 -30.07 31.55
N VAL A 25 20.40 -31.22 30.96
CA VAL A 25 19.15 -31.42 30.22
C VAL A 25 18.16 -32.26 31.04
N GLY A 26 16.97 -31.71 31.28
CA GLY A 26 15.85 -32.42 31.92
C GLY A 26 15.90 -32.48 33.45
N ALA A 27 14.81 -33.00 34.03
CA ALA A 27 14.46 -32.84 35.45
C ALA A 27 15.45 -33.42 36.47
N ALA A 28 16.45 -34.21 36.06
CA ALA A 28 17.50 -34.72 36.95
C ALA A 28 18.35 -33.59 37.56
N PHE A 29 18.54 -32.48 36.83
CA PHE A 29 19.32 -31.31 37.24
C PHE A 29 18.59 -30.37 38.21
N ASN A 30 17.35 -30.71 38.61
CA ASN A 30 16.66 -30.10 39.76
C ASN A 30 17.12 -30.69 41.10
N SER A 31 17.90 -31.78 41.11
CA SER A 31 18.56 -32.26 42.33
C SER A 31 19.79 -31.40 42.65
N SER A 32 19.99 -31.07 43.93
CA SER A 32 21.13 -30.26 44.39
C SER A 32 22.48 -30.89 44.04
N LYS A 33 22.56 -32.24 44.07
CA LYS A 33 23.77 -32.99 43.72
C LYS A 33 24.14 -32.86 42.24
N ALA A 34 23.18 -33.02 41.32
CA ALA A 34 23.44 -32.86 39.89
C ALA A 34 23.74 -31.41 39.50
N ALA A 35 23.18 -30.43 40.23
CA ALA A 35 23.53 -29.02 40.05
C ALA A 35 24.99 -28.74 40.45
N GLN A 36 25.44 -29.26 41.60
CA GLN A 36 26.84 -29.13 42.03
C GLN A 36 27.82 -29.82 41.07
N GLU A 37 27.43 -30.98 40.53
CA GLU A 37 28.23 -31.70 39.52
C GLU A 37 28.31 -30.94 38.19
N LEU A 38 27.24 -30.25 37.79
CA LEU A 38 27.23 -29.40 36.59
C LEU A 38 28.18 -28.19 36.74
N ASN A 39 28.12 -27.49 37.87
CA ASN A 39 29.03 -26.38 38.19
C ASN A 39 30.49 -26.85 38.23
N LEU A 40 30.78 -28.00 38.83
CA LEU A 40 32.14 -28.58 38.85
C LEU A 40 32.71 -28.84 37.44
N ILE A 41 31.88 -29.14 36.43
CA ILE A 41 32.34 -29.36 35.05
C ILE A 41 32.66 -28.04 34.35
N ALA A 42 31.92 -26.98 34.67
CA ALA A 42 32.03 -25.67 34.04
C ALA A 42 33.39 -25.00 34.29
N SER A 43 33.67 -23.95 33.52
CA SER A 43 34.70 -22.96 33.86
C SER A 43 34.13 -21.87 34.76
N ASP A 44 34.96 -21.30 35.63
CA ASP A 44 34.58 -20.12 36.39
C ASP A 44 34.36 -18.91 35.45
N PRO A 45 33.31 -18.08 35.65
CA PRO A 45 32.28 -18.22 36.70
C PRO A 45 31.10 -19.10 36.24
N ASP A 46 30.60 -19.92 37.17
CA ASP A 46 29.50 -20.89 36.99
C ASP A 46 28.26 -20.32 36.27
N ASP A 47 27.88 -19.08 36.57
CA ASP A 47 26.68 -18.41 36.07
C ASP A 47 26.69 -18.12 34.55
N THR A 48 27.87 -18.20 33.93
CA THR A 48 28.08 -18.00 32.49
C THR A 48 28.44 -19.29 31.74
N HIS A 49 28.76 -20.37 32.46
CA HIS A 49 29.25 -21.63 31.88
C HIS A 49 28.41 -22.87 32.22
N ALA A 50 27.59 -22.83 33.27
CA ALA A 50 26.68 -23.90 33.67
C ALA A 50 25.21 -23.55 33.36
N PHE A 51 24.58 -24.30 32.46
CA PHE A 51 23.23 -24.03 31.97
C PHE A 51 22.27 -25.19 32.25
N LYS A 52 21.03 -24.87 32.65
CA LYS A 52 19.95 -25.85 32.80
C LYS A 52 18.89 -25.63 31.72
N VAL A 53 18.53 -26.70 31.01
CA VAL A 53 17.62 -26.63 29.86
C VAL A 53 16.34 -27.39 30.17
N ASP A 54 15.33 -26.63 30.57
CA ASP A 54 13.94 -27.08 30.77
C ASP A 54 13.03 -26.70 29.59
N ASN A 55 13.49 -25.82 28.69
CA ASN A 55 12.73 -25.25 27.58
C ASN A 55 13.66 -24.91 26.40
N TYR A 56 13.25 -25.26 25.16
CA TYR A 56 14.02 -24.98 23.94
C TYR A 56 14.33 -23.50 23.70
N LYS A 57 13.56 -22.56 24.29
CA LYS A 57 13.89 -21.12 24.22
C LYS A 57 15.23 -20.75 24.88
N VAL A 58 15.72 -21.55 25.83
CA VAL A 58 17.02 -21.29 26.49
C VAL A 58 18.18 -21.57 25.52
N LEU A 59 17.99 -22.43 24.51
CA LEU A 59 19.05 -22.73 23.54
C LEU A 59 19.40 -21.52 22.65
N ASP A 60 18.48 -20.61 22.31
CA ASP A 60 18.82 -19.41 21.53
C ASP A 60 19.81 -18.50 22.28
N GLU A 61 19.58 -18.31 23.58
CA GLU A 61 20.43 -17.49 24.45
C GLU A 61 21.80 -18.15 24.67
N MET A 62 21.83 -19.49 24.73
CA MET A 62 23.05 -20.28 24.79
C MET A 62 23.82 -20.28 23.46
N LEU A 63 23.12 -20.36 22.32
CA LEU A 63 23.74 -20.33 21.00
C LEU A 63 24.43 -18.99 20.77
N SER A 64 23.78 -17.88 21.13
CA SER A 64 24.35 -16.54 21.06
C SER A 64 25.63 -16.40 21.90
N LYS A 65 25.64 -16.91 23.13
CA LYS A 65 26.83 -16.88 24.02
C LYS A 65 27.96 -17.81 23.54
N LEU A 66 27.65 -19.04 23.15
CA LEU A 66 28.64 -19.98 22.61
C LEU A 66 29.23 -19.49 21.29
N GLN A 67 28.42 -18.89 20.42
CA GLN A 67 28.88 -18.31 19.16
C GLN A 67 29.77 -17.09 19.39
N GLN A 68 29.52 -16.26 20.42
CA GLN A 68 30.40 -15.17 20.83
C GLN A 68 31.78 -15.67 21.32
N ASN A 69 31.83 -16.75 22.11
CA ASN A 69 33.10 -17.28 22.62
C ASN A 69 33.87 -18.11 21.57
N ILE A 70 33.19 -18.92 20.75
CA ILE A 70 33.82 -19.74 19.70
C ILE A 70 34.45 -18.88 18.59
N LEU A 71 33.92 -17.67 18.33
CA LEU A 71 34.49 -16.73 17.36
C LEU A 71 35.78 -16.01 17.82
N ARG A 72 36.28 -16.24 19.05
CA ARG A 72 37.52 -15.61 19.56
C ARG A 72 38.84 -16.19 19.02
N MET A 73 38.83 -17.16 18.10
CA MET A 73 40.05 -17.90 17.71
C MET A 73 40.79 -17.45 16.44
N GLU A 74 40.35 -16.39 15.74
CA GLU A 74 41.05 -15.90 14.53
C GLU A 74 41.66 -14.48 14.65
N GLY A 75 41.41 -13.77 15.77
CA GLY A 75 42.14 -12.54 16.13
C GLY A 75 43.40 -12.85 16.93
N MET A 76 44.55 -12.28 16.55
CA MET A 76 45.84 -12.58 17.20
C MET A 76 45.85 -12.28 18.71
N VAL A 77 46.45 -13.18 19.50
CA VAL A 77 46.78 -12.93 20.91
C VAL A 77 47.96 -11.95 20.98
N GLY A 78 47.64 -10.65 21.01
CA GLY A 78 48.60 -9.56 21.16
C GLY A 78 48.09 -8.28 20.49
N ASP A 79 48.07 -7.16 21.23
CA ASP A 79 47.66 -5.81 20.85
C ASP A 79 46.50 -5.70 19.84
N ALA A 80 45.30 -5.38 20.36
CA ALA A 80 44.10 -5.16 19.54
C ALA A 80 44.39 -4.24 18.33
N LEU A 81 43.87 -4.62 17.16
CA LEU A 81 44.03 -3.85 15.93
C LEU A 81 43.13 -2.62 15.99
N HIS A 82 43.71 -1.48 16.40
CA HIS A 82 42.99 -0.21 16.60
C HIS A 82 42.67 0.46 15.25
N TYR A 83 43.69 0.66 14.41
CA TYR A 83 43.55 1.41 13.15
C TYR A 83 44.21 0.72 11.95
N GLN A 84 44.99 -0.34 12.17
CA GLN A 84 45.76 -1.05 11.14
C GLN A 84 44.87 -1.62 10.02
N LEU A 85 43.64 -1.99 10.35
CA LEU A 85 42.63 -2.50 9.43
C LEU A 85 41.45 -1.53 9.23
N ALA A 86 41.59 -0.26 9.62
CA ALA A 86 40.46 0.68 9.71
C ALA A 86 39.62 0.83 8.42
N GLN A 87 40.24 0.68 7.24
CA GLN A 87 39.58 0.87 5.94
C GLN A 87 38.83 2.21 5.86
N ILE A 88 39.50 3.29 6.30
CA ILE A 88 38.94 4.65 6.32
C ILE A 88 38.56 5.07 4.90
N GLY A 89 37.33 5.56 4.72
CA GLY A 89 36.76 5.87 3.42
C GLY A 89 36.02 4.69 2.77
N PHE A 90 35.70 3.64 3.54
CA PHE A 90 34.80 2.57 3.09
C PHE A 90 33.43 3.13 2.65
N SER A 91 32.94 4.12 3.39
CA SER A 91 31.85 5.00 2.99
C SER A 91 32.28 6.46 3.20
N ALA A 92 31.66 7.39 2.47
CA ALA A 92 31.97 8.81 2.54
C ALA A 92 30.73 9.67 2.30
N GLN A 93 30.56 10.74 3.09
CA GLN A 93 29.51 11.74 2.89
C GLN A 93 30.08 13.14 3.10
N ILE A 94 29.82 14.05 2.17
CA ILE A 94 30.21 15.47 2.29
C ILE A 94 29.17 16.17 3.20
N LEU A 95 29.63 16.88 4.24
CA LEU A 95 28.75 17.71 5.08
C LEU A 95 28.65 19.16 4.57
N ASN A 96 29.76 19.68 4.06
CA ASN A 96 29.91 21.05 3.53
C ASN A 96 31.26 21.16 2.81
N GLU A 97 31.56 22.32 2.24
CA GLU A 97 32.82 22.62 1.50
C GLU A 97 34.12 22.36 2.29
N ARG A 98 34.06 22.23 3.62
CA ARG A 98 35.23 22.07 4.50
C ARG A 98 35.35 20.69 5.13
N THR A 99 34.25 19.98 5.39
CA THR A 99 34.28 18.74 6.19
C THR A 99 33.61 17.55 5.49
N VAL A 100 34.31 16.42 5.48
CA VAL A 100 33.84 15.13 4.97
C VAL A 100 33.76 14.13 6.11
N LEU A 101 32.70 13.32 6.14
CA LEU A 101 32.51 12.20 7.04
C LEU A 101 32.95 10.91 6.35
N LEU A 102 33.82 10.12 6.98
CA LEU A 102 34.41 8.91 6.39
C LEU A 102 34.20 7.72 7.32
N GLY A 103 33.54 6.66 6.82
CA GLY A 103 33.38 5.40 7.53
C GLY A 103 34.69 4.62 7.66
N ALA A 104 34.89 3.95 8.80
CA ALA A 104 36.12 3.22 9.15
C ALA A 104 35.78 1.84 9.75
N VAL A 105 35.24 0.95 8.91
CA VAL A 105 34.62 -0.33 9.27
C VAL A 105 35.50 -1.29 10.08
N GLY A 106 36.80 -1.36 9.77
CA GLY A 106 37.73 -2.28 10.42
C GLY A 106 38.48 -1.69 11.62
N ALA A 107 38.07 -0.51 12.12
CA ALA A 107 38.66 0.08 13.30
C ALA A 107 38.26 -0.70 14.57
N PHE A 108 39.13 -0.73 15.57
CA PHE A 108 38.93 -1.34 16.89
C PHE A 108 38.35 -2.77 16.83
N ASP A 109 39.12 -3.72 16.28
CA ASP A 109 38.70 -5.12 16.10
C ASP A 109 37.33 -5.26 15.39
N TRP A 110 37.18 -4.52 14.27
CA TRP A 110 35.97 -4.45 13.45
C TRP A 110 34.69 -3.98 14.17
N SER A 111 34.78 -3.37 15.35
CA SER A 111 33.69 -2.56 15.91
C SER A 111 33.30 -1.44 14.94
N GLY A 112 34.30 -0.84 14.29
CA GLY A 112 34.17 0.21 13.30
C GLY A 112 34.12 1.60 13.90
N GLY A 113 33.65 2.57 13.12
CA GLY A 113 33.43 3.94 13.54
C GLY A 113 33.56 4.93 12.39
N VAL A 114 33.70 6.21 12.72
CA VAL A 114 33.59 7.30 11.75
C VAL A 114 34.63 8.38 12.02
N LEU A 115 35.31 8.83 10.97
CA LEU A 115 36.28 9.92 10.98
C LEU A 115 35.67 11.17 10.36
N LEU A 116 35.73 12.30 11.05
CA LEU A 116 35.44 13.62 10.48
C LEU A 116 36.74 14.24 9.97
N TYR A 117 36.84 14.53 8.68
CA TYR A 117 38.04 15.06 8.03
C TYR A 117 37.83 16.51 7.57
N ASP A 118 38.68 17.43 8.04
CA ASP A 118 38.73 18.84 7.59
C ASP A 118 39.67 18.97 6.38
N LEU A 119 39.11 19.30 5.22
CA LEU A 119 39.81 19.46 3.95
C LEU A 119 40.82 20.61 3.94
N GLN A 120 40.60 21.68 4.71
CA GLN A 120 41.51 22.83 4.79
C GLN A 120 42.69 22.55 5.72
N ASN A 121 42.42 21.97 6.88
CA ASN A 121 43.43 21.67 7.89
C ASN A 121 44.17 20.34 7.63
N GLN A 122 43.63 19.50 6.73
CA GLN A 122 44.08 18.13 6.46
C GLN A 122 44.12 17.23 7.71
N GLN A 123 43.26 17.53 8.69
CA GLN A 123 43.19 16.80 9.96
C GLN A 123 41.92 15.94 10.03
N GLY A 124 42.10 14.69 10.44
CA GLY A 124 41.01 13.77 10.76
C GLY A 124 40.80 13.67 12.27
N HIS A 125 39.57 13.83 12.73
CA HIS A 125 39.15 13.60 14.10
C HIS A 125 38.23 12.38 14.15
N PHE A 126 38.63 11.35 14.89
CA PHE A 126 37.79 10.16 15.05
C PHE A 126 36.65 10.47 16.02
N LEU A 127 35.44 10.12 15.63
CA LEU A 127 34.25 10.26 16.46
C LEU A 127 34.15 9.02 17.35
N ASN A 128 34.71 9.15 18.55
CA ASN A 128 34.88 8.05 19.48
C ASN A 128 33.55 7.40 19.88
N GLN A 129 33.46 6.08 19.73
CA GLN A 129 32.86 5.28 20.80
C GLN A 129 33.83 5.29 21.97
N THR A 130 33.33 5.33 23.21
CA THR A 130 34.21 5.08 24.36
C THR A 130 34.81 3.68 24.24
N GLU A 131 36.10 3.51 24.55
CA GLU A 131 36.85 2.25 24.36
C GLU A 131 36.21 1.04 25.08
N ALA A 132 35.33 1.30 26.05
CA ALA A 132 34.50 0.32 26.74
C ALA A 132 33.36 -0.25 25.87
N GLU A 133 32.71 0.58 25.04
CA GLU A 133 31.59 0.17 24.17
C GLU A 133 32.10 -0.59 22.94
N ALA A 134 33.24 -0.19 22.39
CA ALA A 134 33.91 -0.94 21.32
C ALA A 134 34.29 -2.38 21.75
N LYS A 135 34.52 -2.63 23.04
CA LYS A 135 34.74 -3.98 23.60
C LYS A 135 33.43 -4.74 23.88
N ALA A 136 32.29 -4.04 23.94
CA ALA A 136 30.98 -4.64 24.18
C ALA A 136 30.30 -5.15 22.90
N ALA A 137 30.69 -4.66 21.72
CA ALA A 137 30.12 -5.09 20.43
C ALA A 137 31.16 -5.18 19.28
N PRO A 138 32.22 -6.01 19.40
CA PRO A 138 33.18 -6.23 18.33
C PRO A 138 32.51 -6.81 17.08
N TYR A 139 33.14 -6.62 15.91
CA TYR A 139 32.63 -7.04 14.60
C TYR A 139 31.27 -6.41 14.19
N SER A 140 30.91 -5.24 14.74
CA SER A 140 29.65 -4.53 14.41
C SER A 140 29.66 -3.86 13.02
N TYR A 141 30.83 -3.54 12.47
CA TYR A 141 31.02 -2.80 11.21
C TYR A 141 30.38 -1.40 11.23
N LEU A 142 30.51 -0.64 12.32
CA LEU A 142 30.04 0.75 12.36
C LEU A 142 30.75 1.61 11.30
N GLY A 143 29.99 2.47 10.62
CA GLY A 143 30.47 3.27 9.50
C GLY A 143 30.52 2.50 8.17
N TYR A 144 29.80 1.38 8.05
CA TYR A 144 29.63 0.68 6.77
C TYR A 144 28.92 1.56 5.75
N ALA A 145 27.86 2.24 6.18
CA ALA A 145 27.25 3.37 5.49
C ALA A 145 27.32 4.59 6.42
N VAL A 146 27.41 5.78 5.84
CA VAL A 146 27.27 7.06 6.55
C VAL A 146 26.29 7.94 5.80
N ALA A 147 25.43 8.66 6.53
CA ALA A 147 24.46 9.58 5.96
C ALA A 147 24.35 10.84 6.83
N VAL A 148 23.86 11.92 6.23
CA VAL A 148 23.66 13.21 6.89
C VAL A 148 22.18 13.56 6.84
N LEU A 149 21.62 13.89 8.00
CA LEU A 149 20.24 14.36 8.15
C LEU A 149 20.25 15.87 8.36
N HIS A 150 19.55 16.58 7.50
CA HIS A 150 19.29 18.00 7.66
C HIS A 150 18.01 18.16 8.48
N ARG A 151 18.08 18.80 9.66
CA ARG A 151 16.90 19.14 10.48
C ARG A 151 16.80 20.66 10.59
N ALA A 152 15.63 21.18 10.94
CA ALA A 152 15.33 22.62 10.89
C ALA A 152 16.35 23.53 11.61
N CYS A 153 17.06 22.99 12.60
CA CYS A 153 18.05 23.70 13.42
C CYS A 153 19.40 22.97 13.64
N ARG A 154 19.58 21.75 13.12
CA ARG A 154 20.83 20.98 13.30
C ARG A 154 21.07 20.00 12.16
N VAL A 155 22.34 19.76 11.87
CA VAL A 155 22.77 18.62 11.05
C VAL A 155 23.05 17.44 11.99
N SER A 156 22.52 16.27 11.69
CA SER A 156 22.80 15.04 12.44
C SER A 156 23.50 14.00 11.57
N CYS A 157 24.50 13.31 12.12
CA CYS A 157 25.28 12.31 11.38
C CYS A 157 24.77 10.92 11.76
N MET A 158 24.49 10.10 10.75
CA MET A 158 24.05 8.72 10.88
C MET A 158 25.14 7.75 10.41
N ALA A 159 25.27 6.63 11.10
CA ALA A 159 26.21 5.57 10.76
C ALA A 159 25.53 4.19 10.83
N GLY A 160 25.67 3.43 9.75
CA GLY A 160 25.19 2.05 9.65
C GLY A 160 26.18 1.07 10.25
N ALA A 161 25.67 0.04 10.94
CA ALA A 161 26.44 -1.04 11.55
C ALA A 161 25.75 -2.39 11.25
N PRO A 162 25.82 -2.91 10.01
CA PRO A 162 24.98 -4.00 9.53
C PRO A 162 25.28 -5.37 10.15
N ARG A 163 26.38 -5.50 10.89
CA ARG A 163 26.71 -6.71 11.68
C ARG A 163 26.42 -6.58 13.17
N HIS A 164 25.99 -5.41 13.65
CA HIS A 164 25.69 -5.20 15.07
C HIS A 164 24.68 -6.25 15.58
N ARG A 165 25.07 -7.01 16.61
CA ARG A 165 24.30 -8.12 17.19
C ARG A 165 23.79 -9.14 16.15
N GLN A 166 24.48 -9.27 15.02
CA GLN A 166 24.10 -10.07 13.83
C GLN A 166 22.75 -9.70 13.18
N ARG A 167 22.08 -8.63 13.62
CA ARG A 167 20.82 -8.14 13.05
C ARG A 167 20.99 -6.86 12.23
N GLY A 168 22.01 -6.08 12.58
CA GLY A 168 22.24 -4.75 12.02
C GLY A 168 21.57 -3.65 12.85
N ALA A 169 22.14 -2.46 12.83
CA ALA A 169 21.61 -1.27 13.52
C ALA A 169 22.06 0.02 12.82
N VAL A 170 21.36 1.12 13.13
CA VAL A 170 21.74 2.49 12.73
C VAL A 170 21.94 3.33 13.99
N PHE A 171 23.04 4.07 13.99
CA PHE A 171 23.47 4.91 15.10
C PHE A 171 23.42 6.38 14.73
N GLU A 172 22.91 7.22 15.63
CA GLU A 172 22.94 8.69 15.53
C GLU A 172 24.09 9.26 16.35
N LEU A 173 24.84 10.20 15.79
CA LEU A 173 25.86 10.96 16.53
C LEU A 173 25.17 11.96 17.47
N GLN A 174 25.19 11.68 18.76
CA GLN A 174 24.69 12.57 19.79
C GLN A 174 25.87 13.27 20.49
N LYS A 175 25.76 14.58 20.68
CA LYS A 175 26.79 15.40 21.34
C LYS A 175 26.39 15.74 22.76
N GLU A 176 27.00 15.08 23.74
CA GLU A 176 26.77 15.31 25.16
C GLU A 176 27.93 16.12 25.74
N GLY A 177 27.76 17.44 25.79
CA GLY A 177 28.79 18.38 26.23
C GLY A 177 29.91 18.58 25.19
N GLN A 178 31.14 18.17 25.52
CA GLN A 178 32.29 18.25 24.61
C GLN A 178 32.56 16.95 23.83
N GLU A 179 32.04 15.81 24.30
CA GLU A 179 32.19 14.52 23.63
C GLU A 179 30.98 14.26 22.72
N ALA A 180 31.21 13.46 21.68
CA ALA A 180 30.18 13.04 20.74
C ALA A 180 30.25 11.52 20.60
N ASN A 181 29.15 10.83 20.91
CA ASN A 181 29.07 9.38 20.88
C ASN A 181 27.97 8.92 19.90
N PHE A 182 28.14 7.74 19.35
CA PHE A 182 27.16 7.12 18.47
C PHE A 182 26.17 6.28 19.29
N MET A 183 24.91 6.72 19.35
CA MET A 183 23.84 6.02 20.08
C MET A 183 22.95 5.24 19.10
N PRO A 184 22.60 3.97 19.38
CA PRO A 184 21.73 3.19 18.51
C PRO A 184 20.31 3.77 18.53
N VAL A 185 19.79 4.11 17.36
CA VAL A 185 18.43 4.68 17.19
C VAL A 185 17.47 3.73 16.48
N LEU A 186 17.99 2.79 15.69
CA LEU A 186 17.22 1.77 14.98
C LEU A 186 17.96 0.43 15.04
N GLU A 187 17.24 -0.68 15.27
CA GLU A 187 17.76 -2.05 15.23
C GLU A 187 17.00 -2.89 14.20
N GLY A 188 17.72 -3.80 13.53
CA GLY A 188 17.15 -4.72 12.55
C GLY A 188 16.34 -5.86 13.19
N GLU A 189 15.27 -6.27 12.52
CA GLU A 189 14.36 -7.32 13.02
C GLU A 189 14.93 -8.74 12.84
N GLN A 190 15.58 -9.00 11.69
CA GLN A 190 15.99 -10.33 11.26
C GLN A 190 17.51 -10.50 11.31
N MET A 191 17.98 -11.59 11.92
CA MET A 191 19.40 -11.97 11.90
C MET A 191 19.89 -12.26 10.48
N GLY A 192 21.09 -11.79 10.14
CA GLY A 192 21.67 -11.92 8.80
C GLY A 192 21.11 -10.96 7.74
N SER A 193 20.06 -10.18 8.05
CA SER A 193 19.42 -9.28 7.08
C SER A 193 20.28 -8.09 6.63
N TYR A 194 21.35 -7.81 7.38
CA TYR A 194 22.33 -6.75 7.10
C TYR A 194 21.72 -5.34 7.14
N PHE A 195 20.79 -5.12 8.08
CA PHE A 195 20.07 -3.86 8.27
C PHE A 195 21.01 -2.69 8.61
N GLY A 196 20.89 -1.57 7.89
CA GLY A 196 21.80 -0.44 8.02
C GLY A 196 23.07 -0.58 7.17
N SER A 197 23.01 -1.34 6.09
CA SER A 197 24.10 -1.41 5.09
C SER A 197 24.07 -0.29 4.05
N GLU A 198 22.91 0.36 3.89
CA GLU A 198 22.71 1.55 3.05
C GLU A 198 21.73 2.48 3.77
N LEU A 199 21.99 3.79 3.69
CA LEU A 199 21.23 4.84 4.36
C LEU A 199 20.94 5.98 3.38
N CYS A 200 19.66 6.20 3.04
CA CYS A 200 19.25 7.23 2.09
C CYS A 200 18.35 8.26 2.80
N PRO A 201 18.84 9.47 3.11
CA PRO A 201 18.01 10.57 3.60
C PRO A 201 17.16 11.14 2.46
N VAL A 202 15.88 11.44 2.71
CA VAL A 202 14.94 11.98 1.72
C VAL A 202 14.21 13.18 2.31
N ASP A 203 14.46 14.34 1.72
CA ASP A 203 13.64 15.56 1.79
C ASP A 203 12.52 15.38 0.76
N ILE A 204 11.26 15.24 1.18
CA ILE A 204 10.19 14.84 0.26
C ILE A 204 9.56 16.03 -0.47
N ASP A 205 9.48 17.20 0.17
CA ASP A 205 8.83 18.40 -0.37
C ASP A 205 9.79 19.53 -0.77
N MET A 206 11.11 19.24 -0.72
CA MET A 206 12.23 20.09 -1.12
C MET A 206 12.34 21.38 -0.29
N ASP A 207 12.05 21.30 1.01
CA ASP A 207 12.18 22.43 1.95
C ASP A 207 13.59 22.62 2.53
N GLY A 208 14.49 21.66 2.29
CA GLY A 208 15.87 21.62 2.80
C GLY A 208 16.02 20.84 4.12
N THR A 209 14.97 20.19 4.61
CA THR A 209 14.98 19.31 5.78
C THR A 209 14.64 17.87 5.40
N THR A 210 15.11 16.91 6.18
CA THR A 210 14.96 15.48 5.88
C THR A 210 13.72 14.90 6.56
N ASP A 211 12.66 14.68 5.79
CA ASP A 211 11.41 14.06 6.26
C ASP A 211 11.53 12.55 6.55
N PHE A 212 12.29 11.84 5.71
CA PHE A 212 12.40 10.38 5.76
C PHE A 212 13.84 9.90 5.74
N LEU A 213 14.09 8.81 6.46
CA LEU A 213 15.32 8.03 6.37
C LEU A 213 14.96 6.63 5.88
N LEU A 214 15.48 6.27 4.71
CA LEU A 214 15.41 4.92 4.17
C LEU A 214 16.61 4.11 4.69
N VAL A 215 16.34 2.92 5.22
CA VAL A 215 17.36 1.99 5.73
C VAL A 215 17.20 0.65 5.04
N ALA A 216 18.26 0.19 4.36
CA ALA A 216 18.23 -1.10 3.67
C ALA A 216 18.59 -2.28 4.58
N ALA A 217 18.01 -3.43 4.23
CA ALA A 217 18.38 -4.77 4.68
C ALA A 217 18.40 -5.70 3.45
N PRO A 218 19.45 -5.65 2.60
CA PRO A 218 19.48 -6.33 1.29
C PRO A 218 19.42 -7.86 1.36
N PHE A 219 19.75 -8.44 2.52
CA PHE A 219 19.71 -9.89 2.76
C PHE A 219 18.51 -10.30 3.62
N TYR A 220 17.55 -9.40 3.86
CA TYR A 220 16.28 -9.76 4.49
C TYR A 220 15.56 -10.80 3.61
N HIS A 221 15.20 -11.95 4.17
CA HIS A 221 14.58 -13.04 3.42
C HIS A 221 13.19 -13.40 3.96
N ILE A 222 12.21 -13.58 3.07
CA ILE A 222 10.90 -14.15 3.40
C ILE A 222 10.32 -14.94 2.21
N HIS A 223 10.08 -16.25 2.38
CA HIS A 223 9.42 -17.11 1.39
C HIS A 223 9.95 -17.01 -0.06
N GLY A 224 11.25 -16.77 -0.25
CA GLY A 224 11.85 -16.61 -1.59
C GLY A 224 11.92 -15.18 -2.11
N GLU A 225 11.41 -14.19 -1.38
CA GLU A 225 11.70 -12.76 -1.60
C GLU A 225 12.98 -12.39 -0.83
N GLU A 226 13.91 -11.65 -1.44
CA GLU A 226 15.16 -11.22 -0.80
C GLU A 226 15.47 -9.72 -1.02
N GLY A 227 15.68 -9.04 0.09
CA GLY A 227 15.92 -7.60 0.18
C GLY A 227 14.69 -6.81 0.63
N ARG A 228 14.90 -5.88 1.57
CA ARG A 228 13.88 -5.00 2.12
C ARG A 228 14.45 -3.61 2.38
N VAL A 229 13.65 -2.57 2.19
CA VAL A 229 13.95 -1.20 2.62
C VAL A 229 12.88 -0.74 3.60
N TYR A 230 13.31 -0.15 4.71
CA TYR A 230 12.46 0.39 5.76
C TYR A 230 12.40 1.91 5.62
N VAL A 231 11.18 2.47 5.52
CA VAL A 231 10.96 3.91 5.35
C VAL A 231 10.57 4.50 6.71
N TYR A 232 11.48 5.20 7.38
CA TYR A 232 11.22 5.86 8.65
C TYR A 232 10.92 7.35 8.43
N ARG A 233 9.78 7.83 8.93
CA ARG A 233 9.51 9.27 9.05
C ARG A 233 10.22 9.83 10.28
N LEU A 234 10.83 11.00 10.12
CA LEU A 234 11.35 11.81 11.21
C LEU A 234 10.22 12.65 11.79
N ASN A 235 9.91 12.48 13.08
CA ASN A 235 8.97 13.35 13.76
C ASN A 235 9.73 14.36 14.63
N GLU A 236 9.73 15.64 14.23
CA GLU A 236 10.10 16.74 15.11
C GLU A 236 8.95 17.00 16.10
N VAL A 237 9.19 16.74 17.38
CA VAL A 237 8.23 17.07 18.45
C VAL A 237 8.30 18.57 18.73
N GLY A 238 7.60 19.36 17.92
CA GLY A 238 7.34 20.76 18.24
C GLY A 238 6.49 20.88 19.52
N PRO A 239 6.75 21.87 20.40
CA PRO A 239 5.87 22.11 21.53
C PRO A 239 4.47 22.49 21.04
N SER A 240 3.46 21.71 21.44
CA SER A 240 2.07 22.03 21.14
C SER A 240 1.74 23.47 21.58
N PRO A 241 0.91 24.22 20.83
CA PRO A 241 0.52 25.58 21.21
C PRO A 241 -0.52 25.57 22.35
N SER A 242 -0.17 24.95 23.48
CA SER A 242 -0.87 25.14 24.74
C SER A 242 -0.55 26.55 25.26
N LEU A 243 -1.39 27.50 24.85
CA LEU A 243 -1.46 28.82 25.48
C LEU A 243 -1.49 28.65 27.01
N PRO A 244 -0.54 29.24 27.77
CA PRO A 244 -0.58 29.17 29.22
C PRO A 244 -1.77 29.96 29.74
N ALA A 245 -2.88 29.26 29.99
CA ALA A 245 -4.13 29.81 30.47
C ALA A 245 -4.04 30.22 31.95
N ARG A 246 -3.22 31.24 32.26
CA ARG A 246 -3.29 32.00 33.52
C ARG A 246 -2.43 33.27 33.49
N TRP A 247 -3.06 34.39 33.15
CA TRP A 247 -2.82 35.65 33.86
C TRP A 247 -4.18 36.18 34.34
N GLY A 248 -4.48 35.90 35.61
CA GLY A 248 -5.62 36.48 36.29
C GLY A 248 -5.41 37.97 36.50
N GLY A 249 -6.49 38.76 36.44
CA GLY A 249 -6.41 40.21 36.58
C GLY A 249 -5.84 40.66 37.92
N GLY A 250 -5.04 41.74 37.90
CA GLY A 250 -4.35 42.23 39.09
C GLY A 250 -3.75 43.64 38.93
N SER A 251 -4.62 44.65 39.00
CA SER A 251 -4.32 46.02 39.46
C SER A 251 -3.45 46.94 38.58
N ILE A 252 -3.79 48.23 38.64
CA ILE A 252 -3.22 49.34 37.84
C ILE A 252 -2.56 50.35 38.80
N LEU A 253 -1.60 51.14 38.28
CA LEU A 253 -1.05 52.41 38.82
C LEU A 253 0.15 52.30 39.80
N PRO A 254 0.95 53.39 39.97
CA PRO A 254 1.64 54.11 38.87
C PRO A 254 3.05 54.61 39.26
N TRP A 255 3.96 54.81 38.30
CA TRP A 255 5.00 55.84 38.42
C TRP A 255 5.28 56.48 37.07
N GLY A 256 5.25 57.81 37.03
CA GLY A 256 5.74 58.62 35.92
C GLY A 256 6.61 59.75 36.45
N LEU A 257 7.63 60.12 35.68
CA LEU A 257 8.57 61.25 35.80
C LEU A 257 9.46 61.16 34.54
N GLY A 258 9.74 62.18 33.72
CA GLY A 258 9.23 63.54 33.56
C GLY A 258 9.80 64.14 32.25
N ARG A 259 9.14 65.15 31.64
CA ARG A 259 9.69 65.94 30.50
C ARG A 259 10.58 67.09 31.01
N PRO A 260 11.51 67.67 30.21
CA PRO A 260 11.25 68.74 29.20
C PRO A 260 12.13 68.60 27.92
N ALA A 261 12.11 69.43 26.86
CA ALA A 261 11.14 70.34 26.20
C ALA A 261 11.72 70.76 24.81
N GLY A 262 10.95 71.45 23.95
CA GLY A 262 11.38 71.98 22.63
C GLY A 262 10.49 71.47 21.48
N GLU A 263 9.38 72.13 21.12
CA GLU A 263 9.24 73.33 20.27
C GLU A 263 9.21 73.06 18.74
N SER A 264 8.00 72.92 18.17
CA SER A 264 7.46 73.81 17.12
C SER A 264 6.15 73.25 16.51
N GLU A 265 5.24 74.17 16.17
CA GLU A 265 3.91 73.99 15.56
C GLU A 265 3.88 74.79 14.24
N PRO A 266 2.78 74.86 13.43
CA PRO A 266 1.62 73.96 13.28
C PRO A 266 1.27 73.65 11.79
N THR A 267 0.28 72.79 11.53
CA THR A 267 -0.85 73.04 10.59
C THR A 267 -1.86 71.87 10.59
N SER A 268 -3.12 72.17 10.29
CA SER A 268 -4.30 71.28 10.36
C SER A 268 -5.35 71.72 9.31
N PRO A 269 -6.56 71.14 9.21
CA PRO A 269 -6.96 69.71 9.21
C PRO A 269 -7.87 69.35 7.99
N ALA A 270 -8.08 68.06 7.66
CA ALA A 270 -9.29 67.59 6.95
C ALA A 270 -9.54 66.06 6.99
N ASN A 271 -10.69 65.68 7.57
CA ASN A 271 -11.64 64.60 7.20
C ASN A 271 -11.15 63.15 6.90
N ARG A 272 -11.47 62.24 7.84
CA ARG A 272 -11.91 60.84 7.59
C ARG A 272 -13.43 60.75 7.86
N PRO A 273 -14.18 59.80 7.26
CA PRO A 273 -14.43 58.50 7.93
C PRO A 273 -14.42 57.32 6.91
N PRO A 274 -14.88 56.08 7.23
CA PRO A 274 -14.07 55.12 7.97
C PRO A 274 -13.96 53.72 7.31
N GLY A 275 -12.95 52.96 7.75
CA GLY A 275 -13.10 51.52 7.99
C GLY A 275 -12.82 50.51 6.86
N ARG A 276 -11.61 49.95 6.84
CA ARG A 276 -11.44 48.49 6.70
C ARG A 276 -10.20 48.04 7.46
N GLN A 277 -10.36 47.09 8.38
CA GLN A 277 -9.25 46.56 9.17
C GLN A 277 -8.33 45.73 8.26
N ARG A 278 -7.03 46.04 8.21
CA ARG A 278 -6.02 45.06 7.83
C ARG A 278 -5.66 44.27 9.08
N GLY A 279 -5.86 42.96 9.04
CA GLY A 279 -5.31 42.07 10.04
C GLY A 279 -3.79 42.22 10.07
N ARG A 280 -3.21 42.31 11.28
CA ARG A 280 -1.77 42.16 11.44
C ARG A 280 -1.47 40.67 11.29
N TYR A 281 -0.89 40.28 10.15
CA TYR A 281 -0.15 39.02 10.10
C TYR A 281 0.98 39.12 11.13
N ALA A 282 1.11 38.11 11.98
CA ALA A 282 2.32 37.95 12.76
C ALA A 282 3.48 37.77 11.78
N ALA A 283 4.57 38.51 11.98
CA ALA A 283 5.80 38.22 11.24
C ALA A 283 6.26 36.80 11.64
N PRO A 284 6.77 35.98 10.71
CA PRO A 284 7.40 34.72 11.08
C PRO A 284 8.54 35.02 12.07
N LEU A 285 8.66 34.18 13.09
CA LEU A 285 9.82 34.21 14.00
C LEU A 285 11.07 33.94 13.16
N SER A 286 12.16 34.66 13.43
CA SER A 286 13.44 34.34 12.79
C SER A 286 13.85 32.91 13.14
N GLN A 287 14.50 32.23 12.20
CA GLN A 287 14.96 30.84 12.35
C GLN A 287 15.85 30.70 13.60
N GLU A 288 16.66 31.72 13.90
CA GLU A 288 17.44 31.86 15.15
C GLU A 288 16.60 31.75 16.43
N LEU A 289 15.38 32.32 16.46
CA LEU A 289 14.51 32.25 17.64
C LEU A 289 13.87 30.86 17.78
N ILE A 290 13.62 30.16 16.69
CA ILE A 290 13.09 28.78 16.71
C ILE A 290 14.17 27.83 17.26
N CYS A 291 15.40 27.97 16.78
CA CYS A 291 16.53 27.11 17.20
C CYS A 291 16.98 27.32 18.65
N SER A 292 16.64 28.46 19.27
CA SER A 292 16.93 28.69 20.70
C SER A 292 16.01 27.93 21.68
N PHE A 293 14.91 27.32 21.21
CA PHE A 293 14.01 26.48 22.03
C PHE A 293 13.92 25.01 21.56
N ALA A 294 14.40 24.69 20.34
CA ALA A 294 14.32 23.36 19.73
C ALA A 294 15.50 22.44 20.11
N LEU A 295 15.65 22.14 21.40
CA LEU A 295 16.58 21.11 21.92
C LEU A 295 15.79 19.89 22.42
N GLN A 296 15.27 19.09 21.49
CA GLN A 296 14.62 17.81 21.78
C GLN A 296 15.01 16.74 20.76
N ASP A 297 14.94 15.48 21.19
CA ASP A 297 15.32 14.31 20.40
C ASP A 297 14.28 14.01 19.34
N ALA A 298 14.75 13.81 18.10
CA ALA A 298 13.89 13.38 17.01
C ALA A 298 13.52 11.91 17.20
N SER A 299 12.27 11.57 16.91
CA SER A 299 11.80 10.18 16.96
C SER A 299 11.54 9.64 15.56
N PHE A 300 12.07 8.44 15.30
CA PHE A 300 11.81 7.71 14.06
C PHE A 300 10.54 6.89 14.21
N SER A 301 9.59 7.08 13.31
CA SER A 301 8.41 6.20 13.19
C SER A 301 8.44 5.49 11.84
N LEU A 302 8.35 4.16 11.84
CA LEU A 302 8.23 3.39 10.61
C LEU A 302 6.93 3.78 9.88
N ALA A 303 7.06 4.32 8.67
CA ALA A 303 5.92 4.70 7.83
C ALA A 303 5.41 3.50 7.03
N HIS A 304 6.32 2.80 6.34
CA HIS A 304 6.04 1.55 5.62
C HIS A 304 7.36 0.82 5.28
N MET A 305 7.25 -0.36 4.67
CA MET A 305 8.38 -1.15 4.17
C MET A 305 8.21 -1.34 2.66
N LEU A 306 9.33 -1.36 1.93
CA LEU A 306 9.40 -1.66 0.50
C LEU A 306 10.09 -3.01 0.30
N SER A 307 9.61 -3.78 -0.67
CA SER A 307 10.18 -5.05 -1.12
C SER A 307 10.32 -5.04 -2.65
N GLY A 308 11.26 -5.84 -3.16
CA GLY A 308 11.39 -6.09 -4.59
C GLY A 308 10.23 -6.91 -5.19
N SER A 309 10.30 -7.20 -6.49
CA SER A 309 9.30 -8.02 -7.17
C SER A 309 9.20 -9.42 -6.55
N PRO A 310 7.98 -9.92 -6.24
CA PRO A 310 7.80 -11.28 -5.75
C PRO A 310 8.30 -12.29 -6.79
N GLY A 311 8.83 -13.42 -6.30
CA GLY A 311 9.32 -14.53 -7.12
C GLY A 311 10.82 -14.49 -7.48
N PHE A 312 11.52 -13.39 -7.22
CA PHE A 312 12.96 -13.28 -7.45
C PHE A 312 13.76 -13.54 -6.17
N ALA A 313 14.17 -14.80 -5.98
CA ALA A 313 15.12 -15.16 -4.93
C ALA A 313 16.47 -14.46 -5.16
N SER A 314 17.11 -14.03 -4.06
CA SER A 314 18.41 -13.38 -4.08
C SER A 314 18.56 -12.14 -4.95
N ALA A 315 17.47 -11.42 -5.24
CA ALA A 315 17.48 -10.14 -5.93
C ALA A 315 18.32 -9.04 -5.24
N ARG A 316 18.44 -9.13 -3.90
CA ARG A 316 19.07 -8.15 -3.00
C ARG A 316 18.51 -6.74 -3.17
N PHE A 317 17.17 -6.64 -3.13
CA PHE A 317 16.50 -5.35 -3.17
C PHE A 317 16.93 -4.43 -2.01
N GLY A 318 17.31 -3.20 -2.33
CA GLY A 318 17.87 -2.24 -1.38
C GLY A 318 19.40 -2.24 -1.32
N PHE A 319 20.10 -2.94 -2.21
CA PHE A 319 21.57 -3.00 -2.19
C PHE A 319 22.24 -1.62 -2.38
N ALA A 320 21.62 -0.74 -3.16
CA ALA A 320 21.98 0.67 -3.32
C ALA A 320 20.70 1.51 -3.35
N MET A 321 20.75 2.74 -2.86
CA MET A 321 19.63 3.68 -2.84
C MET A 321 20.10 5.11 -3.11
N ALA A 322 19.34 5.87 -3.90
CA ALA A 322 19.61 7.29 -4.14
C ALA A 322 18.32 8.09 -4.25
N THR A 323 18.31 9.31 -3.69
CA THR A 323 17.38 10.35 -4.12
C THR A 323 17.73 10.75 -5.55
N VAL A 324 16.74 10.78 -6.44
CA VAL A 324 16.96 11.11 -7.86
C VAL A 324 16.40 12.48 -8.25
N GLY A 325 15.99 13.27 -7.26
CA GLY A 325 15.27 14.53 -7.46
C GLY A 325 13.83 14.30 -7.89
N ASP A 326 13.18 15.35 -8.35
CA ASP A 326 11.82 15.34 -8.90
C ASP A 326 11.87 14.92 -10.39
N VAL A 327 11.78 13.61 -10.69
CA VAL A 327 11.93 13.11 -12.08
C VAL A 327 10.61 13.16 -12.85
N ASN A 328 9.46 13.19 -12.17
CA ASN A 328 8.14 13.35 -12.80
C ASN A 328 7.61 14.81 -12.81
N GLN A 329 8.32 15.76 -12.21
CA GLN A 329 8.02 17.20 -12.15
C GLN A 329 6.74 17.52 -11.35
N ASP A 330 6.43 16.71 -10.34
CA ASP A 330 5.25 16.89 -9.47
C ASP A 330 5.53 17.70 -8.18
N LYS A 331 6.79 18.11 -7.98
CA LYS A 331 7.36 18.83 -6.83
C LYS A 331 7.60 17.99 -5.58
N PHE A 332 7.70 16.67 -5.72
CA PHE A 332 8.19 15.80 -4.65
C PHE A 332 9.46 15.06 -5.07
N THR A 333 10.34 14.77 -4.11
CA THR A 333 11.58 14.03 -4.39
C THR A 333 11.29 12.54 -4.62
N ASP A 334 11.81 12.00 -5.72
CA ASP A 334 11.73 10.59 -6.06
C ASP A 334 12.97 9.82 -5.61
N VAL A 335 12.83 8.49 -5.48
CA VAL A 335 13.90 7.60 -5.01
C VAL A 335 14.11 6.44 -5.99
N ALA A 336 15.37 6.15 -6.29
CA ALA A 336 15.78 4.93 -6.99
C ALA A 336 16.35 3.88 -6.02
N ILE A 337 15.96 2.62 -6.19
CA ILE A 337 16.40 1.48 -5.36
C ILE A 337 16.91 0.34 -6.25
N GLY A 338 18.12 -0.15 -5.96
CA GLY A 338 18.80 -1.20 -6.70
C GLY A 338 18.47 -2.62 -6.22
N ALA A 339 18.36 -3.55 -7.16
CA ALA A 339 18.26 -5.00 -6.95
C ALA A 339 19.23 -5.71 -7.94
N PRO A 340 20.56 -5.65 -7.72
CA PRO A 340 21.56 -5.97 -8.73
C PRO A 340 21.63 -7.45 -9.12
N LEU A 341 21.06 -8.35 -8.33
CA LEU A 341 21.04 -9.80 -8.63
C LEU A 341 19.67 -10.27 -9.15
N GLU A 342 18.72 -9.36 -9.35
CA GLU A 342 17.40 -9.71 -9.86
C GLU A 342 17.47 -10.24 -11.31
N GLY A 343 16.84 -11.38 -11.57
CA GLY A 343 16.94 -12.09 -12.85
C GLY A 343 18.24 -12.88 -13.04
N SER A 344 19.12 -12.94 -12.03
CA SER A 344 20.28 -13.83 -12.10
C SER A 344 19.83 -15.30 -12.12
N GLY A 345 20.21 -16.03 -13.19
CA GLY A 345 19.82 -17.42 -13.40
C GLY A 345 18.56 -17.66 -14.23
N GLU A 346 17.91 -16.62 -14.77
CA GLU A 346 16.92 -16.79 -15.85
C GLU A 346 17.62 -17.09 -17.20
N ASP A 347 16.96 -17.85 -18.09
CA ASP A 347 17.56 -18.54 -19.26
C ASP A 347 18.37 -17.67 -20.24
N ASP A 348 18.12 -16.35 -20.30
CA ASP A 348 18.81 -15.45 -21.24
C ASP A 348 20.23 -15.05 -20.82
N GLY A 349 20.61 -15.24 -19.53
CA GLY A 349 21.98 -15.23 -18.97
C GLY A 349 22.91 -14.00 -19.18
N THR A 350 22.58 -13.10 -20.09
CA THR A 350 23.49 -12.10 -20.69
C THR A 350 23.37 -10.72 -20.05
N SER A 351 22.28 -10.40 -19.36
CA SER A 351 22.14 -9.15 -18.62
C SER A 351 21.14 -9.31 -17.47
N PHE A 352 21.53 -8.92 -16.26
CA PHE A 352 20.73 -9.05 -15.04
C PHE A 352 20.98 -7.91 -14.05
N GLY A 353 20.04 -7.75 -13.11
CA GLY A 353 19.93 -6.61 -12.21
C GLY A 353 18.82 -5.66 -12.63
N THR A 354 18.24 -4.99 -11.65
CA THR A 354 17.07 -4.11 -11.82
C THR A 354 17.21 -2.85 -10.96
N VAL A 355 16.69 -1.73 -11.46
CA VAL A 355 16.44 -0.51 -10.68
C VAL A 355 14.94 -0.23 -10.59
N TYR A 356 14.47 0.14 -9.42
CA TYR A 356 13.09 0.51 -9.13
C TYR A 356 13.00 2.02 -8.85
N ILE A 357 12.05 2.71 -9.46
CA ILE A 357 11.74 4.11 -9.18
C ILE A 357 10.47 4.17 -8.32
N TYR A 358 10.55 4.92 -7.22
CA TYR A 358 9.45 5.17 -6.30
C TYR A 358 9.19 6.67 -6.24
N ASN A 359 8.00 7.12 -6.65
CA ASN A 359 7.70 8.54 -6.67
C ASN A 359 7.36 9.10 -5.28
N GLY A 360 7.80 10.33 -5.03
CA GLY A 360 7.38 11.14 -3.90
C GLY A 360 5.93 11.58 -4.04
N ARG A 361 5.30 11.91 -2.90
CA ARG A 361 3.94 12.49 -2.79
C ARG A 361 3.82 13.25 -1.48
N GLN A 362 2.80 14.11 -1.36
CA GLN A 362 2.45 14.81 -0.10
C GLN A 362 2.26 13.87 1.11
N SER A 363 1.91 12.59 0.91
CA SER A 363 1.79 11.59 1.98
C SER A 363 3.12 10.99 2.44
N GLY A 364 4.22 11.30 1.77
CA GLY A 364 5.47 10.52 1.75
C GLY A 364 5.58 9.65 0.50
N LEU A 365 6.66 8.88 0.42
CA LEU A 365 6.99 7.98 -0.69
C LEU A 365 5.85 6.99 -1.01
N ASN A 366 5.62 6.72 -2.31
CA ASN A 366 4.63 5.75 -2.77
C ASN A 366 5.10 4.29 -2.47
N PRO A 367 4.29 3.42 -1.85
CA PRO A 367 4.70 2.05 -1.54
C PRO A 367 4.82 1.10 -2.75
N CYS A 368 4.15 1.40 -3.87
CA CYS A 368 4.30 0.63 -5.11
C CYS A 368 5.20 1.43 -6.08
N PRO A 369 6.22 0.80 -6.72
CA PRO A 369 7.12 1.50 -7.63
C PRO A 369 6.37 1.96 -8.87
N SER A 370 6.72 3.14 -9.39
CA SER A 370 6.19 3.64 -10.66
C SER A 370 6.83 2.92 -11.84
N GLN A 371 8.15 2.78 -11.82
CA GLN A 371 8.92 2.15 -12.90
C GLN A 371 9.86 1.06 -12.38
N ARG A 372 10.01 -0.02 -13.14
CA ARG A 372 11.01 -1.09 -12.94
C ARG A 372 11.83 -1.23 -14.21
N ILE A 373 13.13 -0.99 -14.11
CA ILE A 373 14.07 -0.90 -15.23
C ILE A 373 15.03 -2.09 -15.13
N ARG A 374 14.91 -3.07 -16.04
CA ARG A 374 15.76 -4.27 -16.04
C ARG A 374 16.98 -4.09 -16.93
N ALA A 375 18.12 -4.66 -16.53
CA ALA A 375 19.36 -4.68 -17.33
C ALA A 375 19.14 -5.17 -18.77
N SER A 376 18.35 -6.24 -18.94
CA SER A 376 18.04 -6.82 -20.25
C SER A 376 17.25 -5.88 -21.17
N GLN A 377 16.35 -5.05 -20.62
CA GLN A 377 15.61 -4.04 -21.38
C GLN A 377 16.56 -2.92 -21.85
N VAL A 378 17.47 -2.47 -20.99
CA VAL A 378 18.48 -1.46 -21.32
C VAL A 378 19.45 -1.99 -22.39
N ALA A 379 19.95 -3.23 -22.24
CA ALA A 379 20.85 -3.86 -23.20
C ALA A 379 20.21 -4.04 -24.58
N GLN A 380 18.94 -4.44 -24.65
CA GLN A 380 18.18 -4.53 -25.91
C GLN A 380 18.03 -3.15 -26.58
N GLY A 381 17.76 -2.10 -25.79
CA GLY A 381 17.72 -0.72 -26.29
C GLY A 381 19.06 -0.26 -26.87
N LEU A 382 20.17 -0.53 -26.19
CA LEU A 382 21.52 -0.18 -26.66
C LEU A 382 21.89 -0.90 -27.96
N HIS A 383 21.53 -2.17 -28.10
CA HIS A 383 21.72 -2.93 -29.35
C HIS A 383 20.93 -2.30 -30.53
N HIS A 384 19.74 -1.75 -30.29
CA HIS A 384 18.98 -1.01 -31.33
C HIS A 384 19.76 0.22 -31.85
N PHE A 385 20.45 0.94 -30.96
CA PHE A 385 21.34 2.06 -31.30
C PHE A 385 22.73 1.62 -31.82
N ARG A 386 22.93 0.33 -32.12
CA ARG A 386 24.20 -0.28 -32.57
C ARG A 386 25.35 -0.16 -31.56
N VAL A 387 25.03 0.05 -30.27
CA VAL A 387 26.00 -0.06 -29.17
C VAL A 387 26.08 -1.54 -28.79
N SER A 388 27.17 -2.21 -29.18
CA SER A 388 27.42 -3.60 -28.78
C SER A 388 27.99 -3.63 -27.37
N LEU A 389 27.42 -4.47 -26.52
CA LEU A 389 27.93 -4.78 -25.18
C LEU A 389 28.51 -6.20 -25.22
N ASP A 390 29.81 -6.32 -25.47
CA ASP A 390 30.46 -7.63 -25.66
C ASP A 390 30.31 -8.61 -24.47
N SER A 391 30.00 -8.07 -23.28
CA SER A 391 29.72 -8.81 -22.05
C SER A 391 28.28 -8.66 -21.52
N GLY A 392 27.44 -7.82 -22.13
CA GLY A 392 26.16 -7.40 -21.54
C GLY A 392 26.26 -6.62 -20.21
N LEU A 393 25.10 -6.29 -19.62
CA LEU A 393 24.94 -5.54 -18.37
C LEU A 393 24.67 -6.48 -17.17
N HIS A 394 25.69 -6.72 -16.35
CA HIS A 394 25.58 -7.53 -15.13
C HIS A 394 25.62 -6.67 -13.87
N HIS A 395 24.96 -7.10 -12.78
CA HIS A 395 24.89 -6.35 -11.52
C HIS A 395 24.34 -4.92 -11.69
N PHE A 396 23.41 -4.72 -12.62
CA PHE A 396 22.81 -3.41 -12.89
C PHE A 396 22.02 -2.91 -11.66
N GLY A 397 22.38 -1.73 -11.14
CA GLY A 397 21.85 -1.22 -9.87
C GLY A 397 22.70 -1.58 -8.65
N VAL A 398 23.99 -1.92 -8.83
CA VAL A 398 24.95 -2.15 -7.72
C VAL A 398 25.39 -0.84 -7.05
N SER A 399 25.29 0.28 -7.76
CA SER A 399 25.42 1.64 -7.22
C SER A 399 24.46 2.56 -7.98
N LEU A 400 23.98 3.61 -7.31
CA LEU A 400 23.03 4.59 -7.84
C LEU A 400 23.44 5.99 -7.40
N ASP A 401 23.22 6.98 -8.27
CA ASP A 401 23.31 8.40 -7.95
C ASP A 401 22.42 9.19 -8.93
N GLY A 402 21.90 10.36 -8.54
CA GLY A 402 20.95 11.12 -9.36
C GLY A 402 20.63 12.51 -8.81
N GLY A 403 19.60 13.15 -9.35
CA GLY A 403 19.21 14.51 -8.96
C GLY A 403 20.00 15.63 -9.65
N LEU A 404 20.95 15.29 -10.53
CA LEU A 404 21.65 16.23 -11.41
C LEU A 404 21.21 16.04 -12.86
N ASP A 405 21.06 17.15 -13.56
CA ASP A 405 20.96 17.20 -15.02
C ASP A 405 22.35 16.97 -15.63
N VAL A 406 22.58 15.77 -16.17
CA VAL A 406 23.86 15.37 -16.78
C VAL A 406 23.82 15.61 -18.30
N THR A 407 22.63 15.59 -18.90
CA THR A 407 22.43 15.78 -20.35
C THR A 407 22.26 17.24 -20.79
N GLY A 408 22.06 18.16 -19.85
CA GLY A 408 21.91 19.59 -20.08
C GLY A 408 20.52 20.00 -20.60
N ASP A 409 19.48 19.24 -20.28
CA ASP A 409 18.12 19.45 -20.79
C ASP A 409 17.11 20.03 -19.78
N GLY A 410 17.57 20.26 -18.55
CA GLY A 410 16.78 20.78 -17.44
C GLY A 410 16.04 19.73 -16.62
N LEU A 411 16.26 18.43 -16.86
CA LEU A 411 15.66 17.32 -16.10
C LEU A 411 16.72 16.60 -15.26
N ALA A 412 16.34 16.09 -14.09
CA ALA A 412 17.24 15.27 -13.28
C ALA A 412 17.46 13.89 -13.92
N ASP A 413 18.71 13.52 -14.16
CA ASP A 413 19.10 12.23 -14.73
C ASP A 413 19.47 11.23 -13.62
N ILE A 414 19.47 9.94 -13.96
CA ILE A 414 19.81 8.85 -13.04
C ILE A 414 21.03 8.11 -13.56
N THR A 415 22.07 7.99 -12.75
CA THR A 415 23.25 7.18 -13.07
C THR A 415 23.18 5.83 -12.36
N VAL A 416 23.50 4.77 -13.09
CA VAL A 416 23.38 3.38 -12.62
C VAL A 416 24.69 2.63 -12.87
N GLY A 417 25.28 2.12 -11.78
CA GLY A 417 26.44 1.24 -11.85
C GLY A 417 26.07 -0.18 -12.27
N ALA A 418 26.96 -0.79 -13.03
CA ALA A 418 26.97 -2.19 -13.41
C ALA A 418 28.42 -2.74 -13.35
N LEU A 419 28.60 -4.05 -13.48
CA LEU A 419 29.92 -4.67 -13.41
C LEU A 419 30.80 -4.24 -14.59
N GLY A 420 31.74 -3.32 -14.33
CA GLY A 420 32.65 -2.77 -15.33
C GLY A 420 32.04 -1.72 -16.27
N GLN A 421 30.80 -1.28 -16.01
CA GLN A 421 30.06 -0.35 -16.87
C GLN A 421 29.24 0.63 -16.02
N ALA A 422 28.95 1.82 -16.56
CA ALA A 422 28.03 2.78 -15.97
C ALA A 422 27.04 3.24 -17.05
N VAL A 423 25.77 3.38 -16.68
CA VAL A 423 24.68 3.78 -17.57
C VAL A 423 24.07 5.07 -17.06
N VAL A 424 23.92 6.07 -17.92
CA VAL A 424 23.12 7.27 -17.62
C VAL A 424 21.74 7.07 -18.24
N LEU A 425 20.72 7.11 -17.40
CA LEU A 425 19.31 7.05 -17.78
C LEU A 425 18.77 8.47 -17.77
N ARG A 426 18.42 8.95 -18.96
CA ARG A 426 17.88 10.30 -19.16
C ARG A 426 16.41 10.37 -18.80
N SER A 427 16.02 11.39 -18.04
CA SER A 427 14.61 11.64 -17.74
C SER A 427 13.82 12.13 -18.97
N ARG A 428 12.50 11.95 -18.94
CA ARG A 428 11.60 12.35 -20.03
C ARG A 428 10.62 13.42 -19.53
N PRO A 429 10.36 14.50 -20.29
CA PRO A 429 9.46 15.54 -19.85
C PRO A 429 8.04 14.99 -19.70
N VAL A 430 7.48 15.13 -18.50
CA VAL A 430 6.14 14.65 -18.15
C VAL A 430 5.12 15.73 -18.48
N VAL A 431 4.01 15.33 -19.10
CA VAL A 431 2.95 16.22 -19.59
C VAL A 431 1.64 15.84 -18.91
N LEU A 432 1.16 16.72 -18.03
CA LEU A 432 -0.16 16.59 -17.42
C LEU A 432 -1.23 17.21 -18.35
N LEU A 433 -2.18 16.39 -18.81
CA LEU A 433 -3.38 16.85 -19.51
C LEU A 433 -4.60 16.70 -18.61
N ARG A 434 -5.38 17.77 -18.44
CA ARG A 434 -6.64 17.77 -17.70
C ARG A 434 -7.83 17.81 -18.67
N PRO A 435 -8.45 16.67 -19.00
CA PRO A 435 -9.65 16.65 -19.82
C PRO A 435 -10.89 17.10 -19.02
N SER A 436 -11.71 17.93 -19.64
CA SER A 436 -13.05 18.31 -19.17
C SER A 436 -14.05 18.09 -20.30
N VAL A 437 -15.25 17.58 -20.00
CA VAL A 437 -16.28 17.28 -21.01
C VAL A 437 -17.62 17.86 -20.59
N ASN A 438 -18.18 18.69 -21.46
CA ASN A 438 -19.52 19.25 -21.31
C ASN A 438 -20.47 18.66 -22.36
N PHE A 439 -21.68 18.32 -21.93
CA PHE A 439 -22.74 17.77 -22.79
C PHE A 439 -23.80 18.84 -23.08
N THR A 440 -24.33 18.83 -24.30
CA THR A 440 -25.39 19.74 -24.76
C THR A 440 -26.48 18.92 -25.45
N PRO A 441 -27.63 18.67 -24.79
CA PRO A 441 -28.01 19.07 -23.43
C PRO A 441 -27.22 18.33 -22.33
N GLU A 442 -27.22 18.88 -21.11
CA GLU A 442 -26.53 18.31 -19.94
C GLU A 442 -27.19 17.03 -19.39
N ALA A 443 -28.49 16.87 -19.63
CA ALA A 443 -29.27 15.67 -19.35
C ALA A 443 -30.24 15.40 -20.51
N LEU A 444 -30.60 14.15 -20.74
CA LEU A 444 -31.46 13.74 -21.86
C LEU A 444 -32.91 13.49 -21.43
N PRO A 445 -33.90 14.22 -21.99
CA PRO A 445 -35.31 13.90 -21.80
C PRO A 445 -35.63 12.44 -22.16
N ILE A 446 -36.60 11.84 -21.47
CA ILE A 446 -37.07 10.48 -21.77
C ILE A 446 -37.68 10.47 -23.18
N GLY A 447 -37.16 9.61 -24.07
CA GLY A 447 -37.56 9.57 -25.48
C GLY A 447 -36.90 10.62 -26.38
N PHE A 448 -35.84 11.30 -25.91
CA PHE A 448 -35.07 12.24 -26.72
C PHE A 448 -34.45 11.56 -27.96
N SER A 449 -34.75 12.11 -29.14
CA SER A 449 -34.33 11.60 -30.45
C SER A 449 -33.45 12.59 -31.24
N GLY A 450 -33.02 13.68 -30.59
CA GLY A 450 -32.10 14.67 -31.18
C GLY A 450 -30.64 14.23 -31.12
N SER A 451 -29.74 15.05 -31.67
CA SER A 451 -28.30 14.87 -31.51
C SER A 451 -27.80 15.53 -30.23
N VAL A 452 -26.81 14.93 -29.58
CA VAL A 452 -26.12 15.49 -28.40
C VAL A 452 -24.76 16.04 -28.82
N GLY A 453 -24.49 17.31 -28.50
CA GLY A 453 -23.17 17.91 -28.65
C GLY A 453 -22.29 17.59 -27.45
N VAL A 454 -21.06 17.15 -27.71
CA VAL A 454 -20.05 16.84 -26.69
C VAL A 454 -18.85 17.75 -26.92
N SER A 455 -18.61 18.67 -25.98
CA SER A 455 -17.45 19.55 -25.99
C SER A 455 -16.39 18.98 -25.05
N LEU A 456 -15.37 18.34 -25.62
CA LEU A 456 -14.20 17.83 -24.90
C LEU A 456 -13.07 18.85 -24.99
N CYS A 457 -12.70 19.44 -23.86
CA CYS A 457 -11.59 20.37 -23.76
C CYS A 457 -10.44 19.76 -22.95
N PHE A 458 -9.22 20.19 -23.22
CA PHE A 458 -8.02 19.82 -22.49
C PHE A 458 -7.34 21.10 -22.01
N GLU A 459 -7.04 21.17 -20.72
CA GLU A 459 -6.10 22.14 -20.14
C GLU A 459 -4.74 21.45 -19.98
N VAL A 460 -3.67 22.10 -20.45
CA VAL A 460 -2.30 21.64 -20.23
C VAL A 460 -1.86 22.12 -18.84
N GLY A 461 -1.38 21.19 -18.01
CA GLY A 461 -0.78 21.53 -16.71
C GLY A 461 0.45 22.43 -16.90
N SER A 462 0.93 23.02 -15.79
CA SER A 462 2.12 23.88 -15.79
C SER A 462 3.35 23.12 -16.27
N ALA A 463 3.62 23.17 -17.57
CA ALA A 463 4.77 22.55 -18.20
C ALA A 463 6.05 23.26 -17.72
N THR A 464 7.09 22.48 -17.40
CA THR A 464 8.44 23.01 -17.29
C THR A 464 8.93 23.51 -18.65
N THR A 465 9.98 24.32 -18.67
CA THR A 465 10.63 24.76 -19.93
C THR A 465 11.08 23.59 -20.81
N ALA A 466 11.46 22.46 -20.20
CA ALA A 466 11.76 21.21 -20.88
C ALA A 466 10.51 20.61 -21.55
N ALA A 467 9.38 20.53 -20.82
CA ALA A 467 8.11 20.05 -21.37
C ALA A 467 7.56 20.98 -22.47
N GLU A 468 7.58 22.31 -22.31
CA GLU A 468 7.18 23.27 -23.35
C GLU A 468 8.01 23.12 -24.64
N SER A 469 9.30 22.82 -24.50
CA SER A 469 10.21 22.63 -25.63
C SER A 469 9.96 21.29 -26.34
N ALA A 470 9.80 20.21 -25.57
CA ALA A 470 9.56 18.86 -26.06
C ALA A 470 8.16 18.64 -26.67
N LEU A 471 7.18 19.48 -26.30
CA LEU A 471 5.82 19.42 -26.85
C LEU A 471 5.68 19.96 -28.28
N ARG A 472 6.68 20.67 -28.81
CA ARG A 472 6.65 21.24 -30.16
C ARG A 472 6.68 20.13 -31.23
N GLY A 473 5.72 20.15 -32.15
CA GLY A 473 5.63 19.16 -33.23
C GLY A 473 5.04 17.80 -32.82
N THR A 474 4.61 17.61 -31.56
CA THR A 474 3.87 16.41 -31.16
C THR A 474 2.45 16.41 -31.72
N SER A 475 1.86 15.22 -31.86
CA SER A 475 0.42 15.08 -32.16
C SER A 475 -0.31 14.30 -31.07
N LEU A 476 -1.57 14.68 -30.82
CA LEU A 476 -2.44 14.04 -29.84
C LEU A 476 -3.57 13.32 -30.57
N ASN A 477 -3.62 12.00 -30.42
CA ASN A 477 -4.75 11.18 -30.86
C ASN A 477 -5.77 11.06 -29.72
N VAL A 478 -7.01 11.45 -29.99
CA VAL A 478 -8.12 11.38 -29.05
C VAL A 478 -9.22 10.51 -29.64
N THR A 479 -9.69 9.53 -28.87
CA THR A 479 -10.80 8.64 -29.23
C THR A 479 -11.92 8.73 -28.20
N LEU A 480 -13.15 8.84 -28.69
CA LEU A 480 -14.37 8.92 -27.91
C LEU A 480 -15.14 7.61 -28.08
N ASP A 481 -15.17 6.77 -27.05
CA ASP A 481 -16.02 5.57 -27.03
C ASP A 481 -17.29 5.82 -26.21
N VAL A 482 -18.43 5.37 -26.72
CA VAL A 482 -19.76 5.81 -26.27
C VAL A 482 -20.59 4.60 -25.84
N ASP A 483 -21.29 4.76 -24.71
CA ASP A 483 -22.13 3.75 -24.06
C ASP A 483 -21.39 2.45 -23.71
N VAL A 484 -20.12 2.58 -23.32
CA VAL A 484 -19.15 1.47 -23.12
C VAL A 484 -19.58 0.49 -22.01
N ALA A 485 -20.52 0.87 -21.16
CA ALA A 485 -21.11 0.01 -20.13
C ALA A 485 -22.25 -0.90 -20.65
N LYS A 486 -22.49 -0.94 -21.96
CA LYS A 486 -23.56 -1.72 -22.62
C LYS A 486 -23.02 -2.55 -23.78
N ASP A 487 -23.50 -3.78 -23.90
CA ASP A 487 -23.16 -4.68 -25.02
C ASP A 487 -23.72 -4.17 -26.36
N ARG A 488 -24.90 -3.54 -26.33
CA ARG A 488 -25.54 -2.86 -27.48
C ARG A 488 -25.56 -1.35 -27.21
N LYS A 489 -24.74 -0.61 -27.95
CA LYS A 489 -24.60 0.86 -27.81
C LYS A 489 -25.87 1.58 -28.23
N ARG A 490 -26.44 2.40 -27.33
CA ARG A 490 -27.65 3.21 -27.60
C ARG A 490 -27.33 4.50 -28.37
N TRP A 491 -26.07 4.92 -28.34
CA TRP A 491 -25.56 6.15 -28.95
C TRP A 491 -24.26 5.87 -29.72
N GLN A 492 -24.07 6.59 -30.83
CA GLN A 492 -22.86 6.56 -31.65
C GLN A 492 -22.48 7.98 -32.08
N CYS A 493 -21.23 8.23 -32.47
CA CYS A 493 -20.90 9.48 -33.17
C CYS A 493 -21.58 9.52 -34.55
N SER A 494 -21.81 10.71 -35.09
CA SER A 494 -22.44 10.91 -36.41
C SER A 494 -21.78 10.11 -37.54
N ASP A 495 -20.45 9.96 -37.51
CA ASP A 495 -19.68 9.08 -38.40
C ASP A 495 -18.64 8.27 -37.62
N LYS A 496 -18.22 7.11 -38.14
CA LYS A 496 -17.15 6.30 -37.51
C LYS A 496 -15.81 7.04 -37.41
N GLY A 497 -15.49 7.88 -38.40
CA GLY A 497 -14.33 8.78 -38.34
C GLY A 497 -14.55 10.02 -37.45
N ALA A 498 -15.77 10.29 -37.00
CA ALA A 498 -16.05 11.42 -36.10
C ALA A 498 -15.69 11.13 -34.64
N CYS A 499 -15.70 9.87 -34.20
CA CYS A 499 -15.28 9.50 -32.84
C CYS A 499 -13.76 9.63 -32.60
N GLN A 500 -12.95 9.88 -33.62
CA GLN A 500 -11.50 10.07 -33.49
C GLN A 500 -11.09 11.46 -33.98
N ARG A 501 -10.12 12.06 -33.29
CA ARG A 501 -9.46 13.31 -33.65
C ARG A 501 -7.95 13.14 -33.56
N HIS A 502 -7.24 13.49 -34.62
CA HIS A 502 -5.80 13.62 -34.64
C HIS A 502 -5.46 15.12 -34.63
N LEU A 503 -4.80 15.59 -33.56
CA LEU A 503 -4.51 17.00 -33.34
C LEU A 503 -3.01 17.24 -33.52
N GLY A 504 -2.62 17.90 -34.60
CA GLY A 504 -1.24 18.38 -34.81
C GLY A 504 -1.06 19.78 -34.24
N ASN A 505 0.12 20.07 -33.65
CA ASN A 505 0.45 21.36 -33.02
C ASN A 505 -0.56 21.81 -31.94
N TRP A 506 -1.14 20.86 -31.20
CA TRP A 506 -2.07 21.14 -30.11
C TRP A 506 -1.44 21.96 -28.96
N SER A 507 -0.11 21.98 -28.86
CA SER A 507 0.66 22.68 -27.82
C SER A 507 0.81 24.20 -28.03
N SER A 508 0.19 24.79 -29.06
CA SER A 508 0.21 26.25 -29.27
C SER A 508 -0.72 27.03 -28.33
N GLU A 509 -1.69 26.36 -27.71
CA GLU A 509 -2.68 26.95 -26.80
C GLU A 509 -2.70 26.14 -25.49
N LEU A 510 -2.67 26.84 -24.34
CA LEU A 510 -2.73 26.20 -23.00
C LEU A 510 -4.06 25.49 -22.72
N HIS A 511 -5.08 25.80 -23.51
CA HIS A 511 -6.41 25.19 -23.42
C HIS A 511 -6.99 25.06 -24.83
N PHE A 512 -7.41 23.86 -25.23
CA PHE A 512 -8.02 23.59 -26.53
C PHE A 512 -9.25 22.70 -26.40
N CYS A 513 -10.25 22.92 -27.27
CA CYS A 513 -11.51 22.17 -27.27
C CYS A 513 -11.76 21.46 -28.60
N GLN A 514 -12.40 20.30 -28.53
CA GLN A 514 -12.85 19.49 -29.66
C GLN A 514 -14.33 19.16 -29.50
N PHE A 515 -15.09 19.40 -30.56
CA PHE A 515 -16.52 19.12 -30.59
C PHE A 515 -16.81 17.80 -31.32
N PHE A 516 -17.65 16.98 -30.69
CA PHE A 516 -18.18 15.72 -31.21
C PHE A 516 -19.70 15.78 -31.19
N GLN A 517 -20.35 15.10 -32.13
CA GLN A 517 -21.81 15.03 -32.20
C GLN A 517 -22.25 13.57 -32.12
N LEU A 518 -23.10 13.26 -31.15
CA LEU A 518 -23.67 11.94 -30.94
C LEU A 518 -25.10 11.89 -31.49
N ILE A 519 -25.45 10.73 -32.05
CA ILE A 519 -26.78 10.40 -32.57
C ILE A 519 -27.26 9.07 -31.97
N PRO A 520 -28.57 8.86 -31.81
CA PRO A 520 -29.10 7.56 -31.40
C PRO A 520 -28.82 6.51 -32.49
N THR A 521 -28.56 5.27 -32.09
CA THR A 521 -28.26 4.17 -33.04
C THR A 521 -29.51 3.66 -33.75
N GLU A 522 -30.60 3.41 -33.02
CA GLU A 522 -31.87 2.89 -33.55
C GLU A 522 -33.08 3.45 -32.75
N ALA A 523 -34.24 3.59 -33.40
CA ALA A 523 -35.42 4.24 -32.83
C ALA A 523 -36.24 3.37 -31.85
N GLU A 524 -36.01 2.05 -31.81
CA GLU A 524 -36.79 1.07 -31.03
C GLU A 524 -35.92 0.37 -29.96
N LEU A 525 -35.22 1.15 -29.14
CA LEU A 525 -34.32 0.65 -28.08
C LEU A 525 -34.89 0.70 -26.65
N CYS A 526 -36.12 1.23 -26.46
CA CYS A 526 -36.72 1.43 -25.13
C CYS A 526 -37.51 0.25 -24.56
N GLU A 527 -37.26 -0.98 -25.01
CA GLU A 527 -37.84 -2.18 -24.38
C GLU A 527 -36.98 -2.75 -23.23
N GLU A 528 -35.68 -2.45 -23.17
CA GLU A 528 -34.77 -3.06 -22.17
C GLU A 528 -34.07 -2.07 -21.21
N ASP A 529 -33.44 -0.98 -21.68
CA ASP A 529 -32.69 -0.04 -20.81
C ASP A 529 -32.57 1.40 -21.37
N CYS A 530 -33.65 2.18 -21.25
CA CYS A 530 -33.67 3.62 -21.57
C CYS A 530 -33.44 4.54 -20.36
N PHE A 531 -32.83 4.05 -19.26
CA PHE A 531 -32.79 4.79 -17.98
C PHE A 531 -31.43 4.82 -17.30
N SER A 532 -30.52 3.90 -17.63
CA SER A 532 -29.14 4.00 -17.12
C SER A 532 -28.34 5.06 -17.87
N ASN A 533 -27.52 5.82 -17.14
CA ASN A 533 -26.63 6.85 -17.68
C ASN A 533 -25.78 6.30 -18.84
N ILE A 534 -25.50 7.15 -19.83
CA ILE A 534 -24.67 6.78 -20.97
C ILE A 534 -23.20 6.97 -20.59
N SER A 535 -22.46 5.87 -20.50
CA SER A 535 -21.05 5.89 -20.12
C SER A 535 -20.17 6.23 -21.31
N VAL A 536 -19.55 7.41 -21.29
CA VAL A 536 -18.63 7.91 -22.33
C VAL A 536 -17.20 7.77 -21.83
N LYS A 537 -16.35 7.07 -22.59
CA LYS A 537 -14.93 6.87 -22.31
C LYS A 537 -14.10 7.69 -23.29
N VAL A 538 -13.44 8.73 -22.80
CA VAL A 538 -12.43 9.47 -23.57
C VAL A 538 -11.10 8.76 -23.38
N SER A 539 -10.43 8.33 -24.44
CA SER A 539 -9.08 7.76 -24.39
C SER A 539 -8.14 8.60 -25.25
N TYR A 540 -6.96 8.95 -24.75
CA TYR A 540 -6.02 9.79 -25.48
C TYR A 540 -4.58 9.26 -25.43
N GLN A 541 -3.83 9.52 -26.51
CA GLN A 541 -2.46 9.05 -26.71
C GLN A 541 -1.62 10.12 -27.41
N LEU A 542 -0.45 10.41 -26.84
CA LEU A 542 0.54 11.30 -27.41
C LEU A 542 1.43 10.55 -28.40
N HIS A 543 1.67 11.14 -29.57
CA HIS A 543 2.63 10.67 -30.57
C HIS A 543 3.78 11.69 -30.70
N ALA A 544 5.00 11.17 -30.68
CA ALA A 544 6.21 11.94 -30.90
C ALA A 544 6.35 12.34 -32.39
N PRO A 545 7.06 13.43 -32.71
CA PRO A 545 7.41 13.78 -34.08
C PRO A 545 8.25 12.68 -34.76
N GLU A 546 8.15 12.58 -36.10
CA GLU A 546 8.83 11.55 -36.91
C GLU A 546 10.36 11.67 -36.87
N ASP A 547 10.90 12.88 -36.64
CA ASP A 547 12.31 13.13 -36.38
C ASP A 547 12.45 14.04 -35.13
N PRO A 548 12.71 13.46 -33.94
CA PRO A 548 12.82 14.22 -32.69
C PRO A 548 14.17 14.92 -32.49
N GLY A 549 15.18 14.65 -33.33
CA GLY A 549 16.57 15.06 -33.06
C GLY A 549 17.07 14.54 -31.69
N ASP A 550 17.88 15.33 -31.01
CA ASP A 550 18.43 15.01 -29.67
C ASP A 550 17.48 15.32 -28.49
N LEU A 551 16.24 15.74 -28.76
CA LEU A 551 15.26 16.10 -27.72
C LEU A 551 14.56 14.86 -27.13
N PRO A 552 14.32 14.82 -25.81
CA PRO A 552 13.71 13.67 -25.16
C PRO A 552 12.21 13.66 -25.47
N GLN A 553 11.70 12.53 -25.95
CA GLN A 553 10.28 12.41 -26.28
C GLN A 553 9.41 12.60 -25.03
N PRO A 554 8.42 13.50 -25.02
CA PRO A 554 7.56 13.70 -23.85
C PRO A 554 6.72 12.46 -23.55
N VAL A 555 6.26 12.34 -22.31
CA VAL A 555 5.37 11.27 -21.85
C VAL A 555 4.17 11.87 -21.13
N LEU A 556 2.99 11.26 -21.24
CA LEU A 556 1.82 11.69 -20.47
C LEU A 556 1.93 11.19 -19.03
N ASP A 557 1.53 12.02 -18.06
CA ASP A 557 1.44 11.61 -16.65
C ASP A 557 0.41 10.50 -16.46
N PHE A 558 0.87 9.32 -16.03
CA PHE A 558 0.04 8.15 -15.75
C PHE A 558 -0.37 8.02 -14.27
N TYR A 559 0.29 8.73 -13.36
CA TYR A 559 0.20 8.50 -11.91
C TYR A 559 -0.64 9.55 -11.17
N THR A 560 -0.88 10.70 -11.78
CA THR A 560 -1.93 11.65 -11.38
C THR A 560 -3.29 11.15 -11.87
N GLU A 561 -4.23 10.94 -10.95
CA GLU A 561 -5.61 10.63 -11.34
C GLU A 561 -6.20 11.81 -12.16
N PRO A 562 -6.78 11.56 -13.35
CA PRO A 562 -7.31 12.61 -14.19
C PRO A 562 -8.56 13.24 -13.56
N PHE A 563 -8.36 14.35 -12.85
CA PHE A 563 -9.41 15.15 -12.24
C PHE A 563 -10.25 15.85 -13.32
N ALA A 564 -11.39 15.24 -13.67
CA ALA A 564 -12.46 15.93 -14.37
C ALA A 564 -13.14 16.91 -13.40
N LEU A 565 -13.28 18.17 -13.81
CA LEU A 565 -13.91 19.22 -13.01
C LEU A 565 -15.44 19.14 -13.15
N PHE A 566 -16.11 18.46 -12.22
CA PHE A 566 -17.55 18.24 -12.26
C PHE A 566 -18.36 19.44 -11.77
N GLN A 567 -19.36 19.87 -12.56
CA GLN A 567 -20.42 20.79 -12.13
C GLN A 567 -21.71 20.08 -11.65
N VAL A 568 -21.59 18.85 -11.14
CA VAL A 568 -22.64 18.21 -10.32
C VAL A 568 -22.01 17.59 -9.08
N THR A 569 -22.31 18.13 -7.90
CA THR A 569 -21.80 17.65 -6.61
C THR A 569 -22.53 16.39 -6.13
N LEU A 570 -21.84 15.25 -6.13
CA LEU A 570 -22.20 14.05 -5.35
C LEU A 570 -20.92 13.42 -4.73
N PRO A 571 -21.04 12.57 -3.69
CA PRO A 571 -20.07 12.58 -2.60
C PRO A 571 -18.77 11.80 -2.86
N THR A 572 -17.71 12.34 -2.24
CA THR A 572 -16.42 11.70 -1.89
C THR A 572 -16.19 10.29 -2.43
N ALA A 573 -15.39 10.21 -3.49
CA ALA A 573 -14.72 8.98 -3.87
C ALA A 573 -14.00 8.39 -2.65
N ARG A 574 -14.24 7.10 -2.36
CA ARG A 574 -13.41 6.38 -1.41
C ARG A 574 -12.06 6.16 -2.07
N THR A 575 -10.99 6.59 -1.41
CA THR A 575 -9.62 6.19 -1.74
C THR A 575 -9.53 4.67 -1.76
N THR A 576 -9.53 4.08 -2.94
CA THR A 576 -9.11 2.70 -3.14
C THR A 576 -7.61 2.63 -2.86
N THR A 577 -7.25 2.07 -1.71
CA THR A 577 -5.89 1.59 -1.49
C THR A 577 -5.59 0.55 -2.57
N CYS A 578 -4.75 0.92 -3.53
CA CYS A 578 -4.19 -0.03 -4.48
C CYS A 578 -3.32 -1.04 -3.72
N GLY A 579 -3.92 -2.16 -3.33
CA GLY A 579 -3.14 -3.35 -3.00
C GLY A 579 -2.37 -3.73 -4.26
N CYS A 580 -1.04 -3.76 -4.18
CA CYS A 580 -0.15 -4.18 -5.27
C CYS A 580 -0.52 -5.62 -5.69
N SER A 581 -1.38 -5.75 -6.70
CA SER A 581 -1.90 -7.04 -7.17
C SER A 581 -0.91 -7.69 -8.12
N SER A 582 -0.03 -8.50 -7.54
CA SER A 582 0.70 -9.52 -8.30
C SER A 582 -0.30 -10.33 -9.14
N GLN A 583 0.04 -10.57 -10.42
CA GLN A 583 -0.71 -11.46 -11.29
C GLN A 583 -0.65 -12.89 -10.74
N ARG A 584 -1.62 -13.27 -9.91
CA ARG A 584 -1.92 -14.69 -9.67
C ARG A 584 -2.49 -15.29 -10.96
N GLN A 585 -1.64 -15.97 -11.71
CA GLN A 585 -2.10 -17.05 -12.59
C GLN A 585 -2.95 -18.02 -11.76
N GLN A 586 -4.21 -18.20 -12.16
CA GLN A 586 -5.03 -19.28 -11.63
C GLN A 586 -4.71 -20.55 -12.39
N GLU A 587 -4.00 -21.49 -11.77
CA GLU A 587 -3.92 -22.87 -12.27
C GLU A 587 -4.95 -23.77 -11.58
N GLY A 588 -5.59 -24.61 -12.41
CA GLY A 588 -6.32 -25.81 -12.02
C GLY A 588 -7.85 -25.69 -12.06
N THR A 589 -8.59 -26.60 -12.71
CA THR A 589 -8.23 -27.76 -13.58
C THR A 589 -9.45 -28.19 -14.42
N GLY A 590 -9.23 -28.71 -15.64
CA GLY A 590 -10.27 -29.35 -16.50
C GLY A 590 -10.35 -28.77 -17.94
N VAL A 591 -9.58 -29.21 -18.96
CA VAL A 591 -9.61 -30.53 -19.67
C VAL A 591 -10.97 -30.74 -20.36
N PHE A 592 -11.17 -30.82 -21.70
CA PHE A 592 -10.39 -31.05 -22.96
C PHE A 592 -11.15 -30.36 -24.14
N LEU A 593 -10.77 -30.30 -25.45
CA LEU A 593 -9.66 -30.79 -26.31
C LEU A 593 -9.62 -29.97 -27.65
N GLY A 594 -8.47 -29.92 -28.35
CA GLY A 594 -8.33 -29.65 -29.80
C GLY A 594 -8.34 -28.18 -30.26
N GLU A 595 -7.52 -27.70 -31.21
CA GLU A 595 -6.43 -28.32 -32.01
C GLU A 595 -5.21 -27.37 -32.11
N SER A 596 -4.15 -27.79 -32.81
CA SER A 596 -2.78 -27.29 -32.65
C SER A 596 -2.15 -26.71 -33.93
N VAL A 597 -1.07 -25.94 -33.72
CA VAL A 597 -0.01 -25.54 -34.69
C VAL A 597 -0.37 -24.46 -35.73
N GLU A 598 0.22 -23.26 -35.59
CA GLU A 598 1.36 -22.87 -36.46
C GLU A 598 2.19 -21.72 -35.89
N GLN A 599 3.42 -21.61 -36.39
CA GLN A 599 4.47 -20.69 -35.92
C GLN A 599 4.37 -19.34 -36.66
N GLY A 600 4.58 -18.22 -35.96
CA GLY A 600 4.58 -16.90 -36.59
C GLY A 600 5.25 -15.85 -35.72
N TRP A 601 6.42 -15.37 -36.15
CA TRP A 601 7.13 -14.25 -35.54
C TRP A 601 6.29 -12.97 -35.55
N TRP A 602 6.17 -12.30 -34.40
CA TRP A 602 5.98 -10.84 -34.33
C TRP A 602 6.86 -10.28 -33.21
N GLY A 603 7.62 -9.23 -33.53
CA GLY A 603 8.57 -8.63 -32.59
C GLY A 603 7.88 -7.81 -31.50
N TRP A 604 8.39 -7.91 -30.28
CA TRP A 604 7.84 -7.20 -29.12
C TRP A 604 8.31 -5.75 -29.05
N THR A 605 7.65 -4.86 -29.80
CA THR A 605 7.44 -3.48 -29.35
C THR A 605 6.04 -3.36 -28.77
N ILE A 606 5.85 -3.92 -27.57
CA ILE A 606 4.66 -3.67 -26.75
C ILE A 606 5.09 -3.14 -25.39
N GLY A 607 5.60 -1.90 -25.40
CA GLY A 607 5.30 -1.01 -24.29
C GLY A 607 3.78 -0.82 -24.30
N LEU A 608 3.08 -1.40 -23.31
CA LEU A 608 1.64 -1.20 -23.12
C LEU A 608 1.40 0.26 -22.71
N ILE A 609 1.38 1.17 -23.69
CA ILE A 609 0.78 2.48 -23.56
C ILE A 609 -0.73 2.24 -23.46
N LEU A 610 -1.20 1.92 -22.25
CA LEU A 610 -2.62 2.01 -21.93
C LEU A 610 -3.00 3.49 -22.11
N PRO A 611 -3.92 3.84 -23.02
CA PRO A 611 -4.30 5.22 -23.18
C PRO A 611 -4.95 5.70 -21.89
N LEU A 612 -4.52 6.86 -21.40
CA LEU A 612 -5.17 7.52 -20.29
C LEU A 612 -6.64 7.69 -20.64
N SER A 613 -7.51 7.11 -19.82
CA SER A 613 -8.93 7.03 -20.13
C SER A 613 -9.80 7.59 -19.02
N VAL A 614 -10.64 8.56 -19.37
CA VAL A 614 -11.56 9.22 -18.45
C VAL A 614 -12.98 8.76 -18.74
N TRP A 615 -13.69 8.38 -17.68
CA TRP A 615 -15.06 7.90 -17.73
C TRP A 615 -16.01 9.00 -17.28
N LEU A 616 -16.97 9.32 -18.14
CA LEU A 616 -18.00 10.32 -17.91
C LEU A 616 -19.37 9.68 -18.08
N GLN A 617 -20.39 10.31 -17.50
CA GLN A 617 -21.77 9.82 -17.58
C GLN A 617 -22.69 10.96 -18.00
N LEU A 618 -23.41 10.76 -19.10
CA LEU A 618 -24.52 11.62 -19.51
C LEU A 618 -25.82 11.04 -18.91
N PRO A 619 -26.47 11.73 -17.95
CA PRO A 619 -27.69 11.25 -17.31
C PRO A 619 -28.93 11.44 -18.20
N TYR A 620 -29.94 10.62 -17.95
CA TYR A 620 -31.30 10.88 -18.40
C TYR A 620 -32.02 11.78 -17.38
N GLU A 621 -32.87 12.66 -17.88
CA GLU A 621 -33.73 13.55 -17.08
C GLU A 621 -34.76 12.72 -16.30
N LYS A 622 -34.92 13.03 -15.01
CA LYS A 622 -35.81 12.32 -14.10
C LYS A 622 -36.97 13.23 -13.70
N ASP A 623 -38.19 12.71 -13.80
CA ASP A 623 -39.40 13.44 -13.41
C ASP A 623 -39.56 13.44 -11.88
N CYS A 624 -38.87 14.36 -11.22
CA CYS A 624 -38.83 14.52 -9.76
C CYS A 624 -39.59 15.77 -9.28
N GLU A 625 -40.66 16.19 -9.96
CA GLU A 625 -41.50 17.36 -9.60
C GLU A 625 -40.69 18.63 -9.26
N ASN A 626 -39.79 19.06 -10.15
CA ASN A 626 -38.86 20.21 -9.97
C ASN A 626 -37.84 20.08 -8.81
N LYS A 627 -37.52 18.87 -8.33
CA LYS A 627 -36.43 18.63 -7.35
C LYS A 627 -35.20 18.04 -8.04
N LEU A 628 -33.99 18.35 -7.53
CA LEU A 628 -32.74 17.76 -8.03
C LEU A 628 -32.58 16.25 -7.74
N PHE A 629 -33.38 15.67 -6.84
CA PHE A 629 -33.23 14.28 -6.41
C PHE A 629 -34.59 13.63 -6.18
N CYS A 630 -34.85 12.48 -6.80
CA CYS A 630 -36.05 11.67 -6.58
C CYS A 630 -35.94 10.84 -5.28
N ASN A 631 -36.80 11.12 -4.30
CA ASN A 631 -36.86 10.43 -3.00
C ASN A 631 -38.02 9.40 -2.97
N ALA A 632 -37.71 8.16 -3.35
CA ALA A 632 -38.63 7.03 -3.27
C ALA A 632 -38.75 6.50 -1.83
N ASP A 633 -39.95 6.55 -1.26
CA ASP A 633 -40.29 5.96 0.05
C ASP A 633 -40.76 4.53 -0.15
N LEU A 634 -39.78 3.62 -0.28
CA LEU A 634 -40.02 2.19 -0.39
C LEU A 634 -40.32 1.57 0.97
N ARG A 635 -41.40 0.80 1.06
CA ARG A 635 -41.84 0.07 2.24
C ARG A 635 -41.96 -1.41 1.93
N LEU A 636 -41.47 -2.24 2.84
CA LEU A 636 -41.42 -3.68 2.69
C LEU A 636 -42.15 -4.37 3.85
N ASN A 637 -43.32 -4.90 3.56
CA ASN A 637 -44.07 -5.77 4.44
C ASN A 637 -43.88 -7.22 4.00
N SER A 638 -43.58 -8.11 4.93
CA SER A 638 -43.49 -9.55 4.62
C SER A 638 -44.03 -10.37 5.79
N THR A 639 -44.82 -11.38 5.47
CA THR A 639 -45.45 -12.29 6.43
C THR A 639 -45.24 -13.72 5.96
N ILE A 640 -44.97 -14.64 6.89
CA ILE A 640 -44.75 -16.06 6.61
C ILE A 640 -45.84 -16.91 7.26
N SER A 641 -46.26 -17.98 6.60
CA SER A 641 -47.42 -18.79 7.01
C SER A 641 -47.23 -19.51 8.35
N GLN A 642 -46.00 -19.86 8.72
CA GLN A 642 -45.63 -20.53 9.97
C GLN A 642 -44.14 -20.32 10.27
N GLN A 643 -43.77 -20.17 11.55
CA GLN A 643 -42.39 -19.97 12.00
C GLN A 643 -41.74 -21.24 12.61
N ASP A 644 -42.54 -22.07 13.28
CA ASP A 644 -42.17 -23.43 13.68
C ASP A 644 -42.43 -24.41 12.52
N LEU A 645 -41.40 -25.07 12.03
CA LEU A 645 -41.46 -26.03 10.92
C LEU A 645 -41.14 -27.43 11.42
N VAL A 646 -41.97 -28.42 11.06
CA VAL A 646 -41.76 -29.82 11.45
C VAL A 646 -41.32 -30.62 10.23
N VAL A 647 -40.04 -30.97 10.19
CA VAL A 647 -39.45 -31.79 9.11
C VAL A 647 -40.16 -33.14 9.07
N GLY A 648 -40.64 -33.54 7.88
CA GLY A 648 -41.45 -34.76 7.67
C GLY A 648 -42.97 -34.60 7.90
N PHE A 649 -43.45 -33.43 8.35
CA PHE A 649 -44.89 -33.16 8.51
C PHE A 649 -45.34 -31.89 7.77
N THR A 650 -44.57 -30.81 7.86
CA THR A 650 -44.83 -29.57 7.12
C THR A 650 -44.45 -29.75 5.65
N LYS A 651 -45.46 -29.73 4.76
CA LYS A 651 -45.26 -29.96 3.31
C LYS A 651 -44.77 -28.71 2.57
N GLU A 652 -45.37 -27.56 2.84
CA GLU A 652 -45.16 -26.31 2.09
C GLU A 652 -45.07 -25.11 3.03
N LEU A 653 -44.28 -24.12 2.62
CA LEU A 653 -44.08 -22.85 3.30
C LEU A 653 -44.39 -21.71 2.34
N VAL A 654 -45.19 -20.74 2.77
CA VAL A 654 -45.58 -19.59 1.94
C VAL A 654 -45.16 -18.30 2.63
N MET A 655 -44.47 -17.42 1.91
CA MET A 655 -44.22 -16.04 2.32
C MET A 655 -44.95 -15.09 1.38
N ASN A 656 -45.77 -14.21 1.96
CA ASN A 656 -46.38 -13.09 1.27
C ASN A 656 -45.48 -11.87 1.46
N ILE A 657 -45.09 -11.25 0.37
CA ILE A 657 -44.25 -10.05 0.31
C ILE A 657 -45.07 -8.96 -0.37
N ASP A 658 -45.14 -7.80 0.25
CA ASP A 658 -45.81 -6.61 -0.25
C ASP A 658 -44.81 -5.46 -0.23
N VAL A 659 -44.54 -4.91 -1.40
CA VAL A 659 -43.62 -3.79 -1.61
C VAL A 659 -44.45 -2.60 -2.06
N GLU A 660 -44.43 -1.52 -1.30
CA GLU A 660 -45.15 -0.27 -1.58
C GLU A 660 -44.13 0.83 -1.87
N ASN A 661 -44.36 1.65 -2.89
CA ASN A 661 -43.71 2.96 -3.02
C ASN A 661 -44.75 4.03 -2.72
N SER A 662 -44.61 4.73 -1.59
CA SER A 662 -45.48 5.86 -1.22
C SER A 662 -44.83 7.23 -1.46
N GLY A 663 -43.66 7.26 -2.11
CA GLY A 663 -42.92 8.48 -2.44
C GLY A 663 -42.84 8.75 -3.94
N GLU A 664 -41.76 9.38 -4.36
CA GLU A 664 -41.47 9.71 -5.77
C GLU A 664 -41.00 8.47 -6.55
N ASP A 665 -40.90 8.59 -7.88
CA ASP A 665 -40.61 7.48 -8.78
C ASP A 665 -39.31 6.73 -8.43
N SER A 666 -39.41 5.40 -8.31
CA SER A 666 -38.31 4.52 -7.94
C SER A 666 -37.78 3.74 -9.15
N TYR A 667 -36.59 4.14 -9.62
CA TYR A 667 -35.97 3.64 -10.85
C TYR A 667 -35.21 2.32 -10.62
N MET A 668 -35.41 1.35 -11.52
CA MET A 668 -34.79 0.02 -11.49
C MET A 668 -34.92 -0.66 -10.11
N THR A 669 -36.17 -0.83 -9.64
CA THR A 669 -36.46 -1.36 -8.29
C THR A 669 -36.32 -2.88 -8.25
N THR A 670 -35.26 -3.38 -7.61
CA THR A 670 -34.92 -4.80 -7.52
C THR A 670 -35.15 -5.37 -6.11
N MET A 671 -35.78 -6.54 -6.03
CA MET A 671 -35.90 -7.32 -4.80
C MET A 671 -34.99 -8.56 -4.88
N THR A 672 -34.20 -8.78 -3.84
CA THR A 672 -33.36 -9.97 -3.64
C THR A 672 -33.89 -10.75 -2.44
N LEU A 673 -34.10 -12.06 -2.62
CA LEU A 673 -34.63 -12.98 -1.64
C LEU A 673 -33.62 -14.09 -1.36
N ASN A 674 -33.05 -14.11 -0.16
CA ASN A 674 -32.04 -15.07 0.28
C ASN A 674 -32.66 -16.05 1.29
N TYR A 675 -32.47 -17.36 1.07
CA TYR A 675 -33.07 -18.41 1.89
C TYR A 675 -32.20 -19.69 1.92
N PRO A 676 -32.35 -20.58 2.93
CA PRO A 676 -31.55 -21.80 3.06
C PRO A 676 -31.85 -22.83 1.95
N ARG A 677 -30.82 -23.59 1.55
CA ARG A 677 -30.89 -24.58 0.46
C ARG A 677 -31.92 -25.71 0.67
N ASN A 678 -32.20 -26.07 1.92
CA ASN A 678 -33.18 -27.09 2.30
C ASN A 678 -34.66 -26.68 2.02
N LEU A 679 -34.92 -25.43 1.61
CA LEU A 679 -36.22 -24.99 1.11
C LEU A 679 -36.19 -24.97 -0.42
N GLN A 680 -36.80 -25.95 -1.06
CA GLN A 680 -36.85 -26.00 -2.53
C GLN A 680 -37.90 -25.02 -3.06
N PHE A 681 -37.53 -24.19 -4.04
CA PHE A 681 -38.45 -23.26 -4.69
C PHE A 681 -39.50 -24.05 -5.50
N LYS A 682 -40.78 -23.87 -5.19
CA LYS A 682 -41.89 -24.55 -5.86
C LYS A 682 -42.55 -23.66 -6.91
N SER A 683 -42.96 -22.45 -6.51
CA SER A 683 -43.56 -21.48 -7.42
C SER A 683 -43.61 -20.07 -6.83
N ILE A 684 -43.90 -19.11 -7.71
CA ILE A 684 -44.20 -17.72 -7.35
C ILE A 684 -45.62 -17.39 -7.83
N GLN A 685 -46.44 -16.85 -6.95
CA GLN A 685 -47.79 -16.38 -7.27
C GLN A 685 -47.75 -14.85 -7.30
N LYS A 686 -48.27 -14.27 -8.39
CA LYS A 686 -48.32 -12.83 -8.63
C LYS A 686 -49.62 -12.47 -9.34
N PRO A 687 -50.16 -11.24 -9.21
CA PRO A 687 -51.35 -10.81 -9.95
C PRO A 687 -51.16 -10.95 -11.47
N PRO A 688 -52.20 -11.29 -12.24
CA PRO A 688 -52.08 -11.46 -13.70
C PRO A 688 -51.68 -10.18 -14.44
N SER A 689 -51.93 -8.99 -13.87
CA SER A 689 -51.54 -7.68 -14.39
C SER A 689 -50.23 -7.12 -13.83
N SER A 690 -49.41 -7.95 -13.15
CA SER A 690 -48.18 -7.47 -12.48
C SER A 690 -46.93 -7.53 -13.36
N ASN A 691 -46.29 -6.37 -13.56
CA ASN A 691 -44.99 -6.18 -14.22
C ASN A 691 -43.82 -6.62 -13.32
N ILE A 692 -43.90 -7.86 -12.82
CA ILE A 692 -42.92 -8.47 -11.94
C ILE A 692 -42.28 -9.65 -12.68
N GLN A 693 -40.95 -9.63 -12.82
CA GLN A 693 -40.17 -10.68 -13.48
C GLN A 693 -39.10 -11.18 -12.52
N CYS A 694 -39.08 -12.48 -12.21
CA CYS A 694 -38.08 -13.06 -11.33
C CYS A 694 -37.21 -14.08 -12.07
N ALA A 695 -35.91 -14.06 -11.79
CA ALA A 695 -34.98 -15.07 -12.26
C ALA A 695 -35.08 -16.35 -11.40
N ASN A 696 -34.64 -17.48 -11.97
CA ASN A 696 -34.51 -18.73 -11.22
C ASN A 696 -33.45 -18.56 -10.09
N PRO A 697 -33.65 -19.22 -8.93
CA PRO A 697 -32.70 -19.12 -7.81
C PRO A 697 -31.29 -19.61 -8.17
N LYS A 698 -30.27 -18.90 -7.69
CA LYS A 698 -28.86 -19.23 -7.87
C LYS A 698 -28.19 -19.60 -6.54
N PRO A 699 -27.26 -20.57 -6.51
CA PRO A 699 -26.55 -20.93 -5.29
C PRO A 699 -25.48 -19.89 -4.93
N ALA A 700 -25.52 -19.39 -3.69
CA ALA A 700 -24.52 -18.49 -3.12
C ALA A 700 -24.10 -19.01 -1.75
N ALA A 701 -22.79 -19.21 -1.52
CA ALA A 701 -22.23 -19.76 -0.27
C ALA A 701 -23.01 -20.98 0.30
N SER A 702 -23.82 -20.79 1.35
CA SER A 702 -24.68 -21.79 2.00
C SER A 702 -26.19 -21.62 1.73
N THR A 703 -26.58 -20.60 0.97
CA THR A 703 -27.98 -20.20 0.70
C THR A 703 -28.31 -20.27 -0.80
N LEU A 704 -29.54 -19.90 -1.14
CA LEU A 704 -30.06 -19.66 -2.49
C LEU A 704 -30.51 -18.20 -2.57
N ASP A 705 -30.14 -17.51 -3.66
CA ASP A 705 -30.54 -16.14 -3.97
C ASP A 705 -31.50 -16.11 -5.16
N MET A 706 -32.63 -15.45 -4.99
CA MET A 706 -33.63 -15.23 -6.05
C MET A 706 -33.82 -13.72 -6.27
N ASN A 707 -33.59 -13.28 -7.51
CA ASN A 707 -33.65 -11.86 -7.88
C ASN A 707 -34.93 -11.57 -8.69
N CYS A 708 -35.68 -10.57 -8.24
CA CYS A 708 -36.94 -10.13 -8.83
C CYS A 708 -36.86 -8.66 -9.25
N LYS A 709 -37.20 -8.39 -10.50
CA LYS A 709 -37.46 -7.07 -11.07
C LYS A 709 -38.90 -6.68 -10.75
N ILE A 710 -39.11 -5.62 -9.98
CA ILE A 710 -40.45 -5.09 -9.65
C ILE A 710 -40.70 -3.86 -10.53
N ALA A 711 -41.86 -3.84 -11.21
CA ALA A 711 -42.37 -2.73 -12.01
C ALA A 711 -41.29 -1.99 -12.83
N HIS A 712 -40.44 -2.75 -13.52
CA HIS A 712 -39.37 -2.16 -14.31
C HIS A 712 -39.95 -1.40 -15.52
N PRO A 713 -39.38 -0.24 -15.89
CA PRO A 713 -38.21 0.40 -15.30
C PRO A 713 -38.51 1.37 -14.15
N ILE A 714 -39.77 1.79 -13.96
CA ILE A 714 -40.19 2.78 -12.97
C ILE A 714 -41.31 2.21 -12.08
N PHE A 715 -41.00 2.04 -10.79
CA PHE A 715 -42.01 1.71 -9.79
C PHE A 715 -42.65 3.00 -9.26
N LYS A 716 -43.64 3.50 -10.01
CA LYS A 716 -44.48 4.66 -9.64
C LYS A 716 -45.38 4.33 -8.44
N ASN A 717 -45.85 5.35 -7.73
CA ASN A 717 -46.69 5.27 -6.52
C ASN A 717 -47.78 4.16 -6.60
N SER A 718 -47.47 2.99 -6.06
CA SER A 718 -48.26 1.76 -6.17
C SER A 718 -47.69 0.67 -5.24
N SER A 719 -48.42 -0.44 -5.12
CA SER A 719 -47.98 -1.63 -4.38
C SER A 719 -47.84 -2.86 -5.29
N ALA A 720 -46.90 -3.73 -4.94
CA ALA A 720 -46.55 -4.94 -5.65
C ALA A 720 -46.53 -6.12 -4.67
N ASN A 721 -47.55 -6.98 -4.75
CA ASN A 721 -47.69 -8.17 -3.93
C ASN A 721 -47.21 -9.44 -4.66
N ILE A 722 -46.46 -10.26 -3.94
CA ILE A 722 -45.81 -11.49 -4.41
C ILE A 722 -45.94 -12.54 -3.31
N SER A 723 -46.39 -13.75 -3.65
CA SER A 723 -46.34 -14.89 -2.73
C SER A 723 -45.35 -15.93 -3.24
N VAL A 724 -44.30 -16.21 -2.46
CA VAL A 724 -43.30 -17.24 -2.78
C VAL A 724 -43.66 -18.52 -2.02
N VAL A 725 -43.68 -19.65 -2.73
CA VAL A 725 -43.99 -20.97 -2.19
C VAL A 725 -42.75 -21.86 -2.26
N TRP A 726 -42.35 -22.40 -1.13
CA TRP A 726 -41.32 -23.43 -1.02
C TRP A 726 -41.91 -24.76 -0.59
N GLN A 727 -41.28 -25.84 -1.04
CA GLN A 727 -41.48 -27.20 -0.54
C GLN A 727 -40.33 -27.54 0.42
N LEU A 728 -40.64 -28.13 1.57
CA LEU A 728 -39.62 -28.63 2.49
C LEU A 728 -39.11 -29.99 2.01
N GLU A 729 -37.79 -30.15 2.00
CA GLU A 729 -37.14 -31.42 1.71
C GLU A 729 -36.94 -32.23 3.01
N GLU A 730 -36.96 -33.56 2.94
CA GLU A 730 -36.81 -34.45 4.11
C GLU A 730 -35.35 -34.55 4.62
N ILE A 731 -34.43 -33.76 4.07
CA ILE A 731 -33.02 -33.71 4.45
C ILE A 731 -32.85 -32.94 5.76
N LYS A 732 -32.05 -33.50 6.67
CA LYS A 732 -31.68 -32.90 7.95
C LYS A 732 -31.11 -31.48 7.76
N PHE A 733 -31.73 -30.50 8.40
CA PHE A 733 -31.20 -29.13 8.46
C PHE A 733 -29.92 -29.11 9.31
N PRO A 734 -28.85 -28.40 8.90
CA PRO A 734 -27.59 -28.38 9.65
C PRO A 734 -27.76 -27.70 11.02
N ASP A 735 -28.57 -26.64 11.09
CA ASP A 735 -28.84 -25.86 12.29
C ASP A 735 -30.31 -25.95 12.71
N ARG A 736 -30.58 -25.73 14.01
CA ARG A 736 -31.96 -25.69 14.56
C ARG A 736 -32.77 -24.47 14.10
N THR A 737 -32.09 -23.45 13.58
CA THR A 737 -32.69 -22.19 13.12
C THR A 737 -32.08 -21.77 11.81
N ALA A 738 -32.89 -21.26 10.89
CA ALA A 738 -32.42 -20.61 9.66
C ALA A 738 -33.18 -19.32 9.41
N ASN A 739 -32.54 -18.39 8.69
CA ASN A 739 -33.12 -17.10 8.38
C ASN A 739 -33.46 -16.99 6.89
N ILE A 740 -34.55 -16.28 6.59
CA ILE A 740 -34.88 -15.79 5.25
C ILE A 740 -34.74 -14.27 5.30
N THR A 741 -34.03 -13.68 4.34
CA THR A 741 -33.89 -12.22 4.23
C THR A 741 -34.44 -11.72 2.91
N VAL A 742 -35.23 -10.64 2.98
CA VAL A 742 -35.81 -9.95 1.84
C VAL A 742 -35.20 -8.56 1.79
N THR A 743 -34.54 -8.23 0.68
CA THR A 743 -33.86 -6.95 0.48
C THR A 743 -34.43 -6.27 -0.76
N VAL A 744 -34.88 -5.02 -0.64
CA VAL A 744 -35.32 -4.20 -1.77
C VAL A 744 -34.38 -3.00 -1.94
N THR A 745 -33.97 -2.75 -3.17
CA THR A 745 -33.06 -1.66 -3.57
C THR A 745 -33.55 -0.96 -4.83
N ASN A 746 -33.17 0.30 -5.00
CA ASN A 746 -33.37 1.07 -6.23
C ASN A 746 -32.06 1.72 -6.71
N SER A 747 -32.11 2.34 -7.90
CA SER A 747 -30.98 3.03 -8.54
C SER A 747 -31.12 4.56 -8.52
N ASN A 748 -31.88 5.11 -7.56
CA ASN A 748 -31.96 6.55 -7.32
C ASN A 748 -30.66 7.07 -6.69
N GLU A 749 -30.39 8.38 -6.83
CA GLU A 749 -29.24 9.10 -6.27
C GLU A 749 -29.12 8.88 -4.76
N ARG A 750 -30.27 8.93 -4.07
CA ARG A 750 -30.43 8.44 -2.71
C ARG A 750 -30.97 7.01 -2.78
N LYS A 751 -30.09 6.03 -2.61
CA LYS A 751 -30.46 4.60 -2.59
C LYS A 751 -31.35 4.30 -1.40
N SER A 752 -32.58 3.88 -1.66
CA SER A 752 -33.50 3.35 -0.67
C SER A 752 -33.23 1.86 -0.50
N LEU A 753 -32.66 1.48 0.65
CA LEU A 753 -32.38 0.09 1.03
C LEU A 753 -33.35 -0.32 2.14
N VAL A 754 -34.18 -1.33 1.88
CA VAL A 754 -35.13 -1.87 2.86
C VAL A 754 -34.89 -3.35 3.03
N VAL A 755 -34.67 -3.79 4.27
CA VAL A 755 -34.36 -5.18 4.61
C VAL A 755 -35.35 -5.71 5.66
N LYS A 756 -35.87 -6.92 5.44
CA LYS A 756 -36.67 -7.67 6.42
C LYS A 756 -36.10 -9.08 6.58
N ASN A 757 -35.88 -9.46 7.84
CA ASN A 757 -35.35 -10.77 8.22
C ASN A 757 -36.45 -11.55 8.97
N HIS A 758 -36.64 -12.82 8.60
CA HIS A 758 -37.50 -13.78 9.28
C HIS A 758 -36.65 -14.94 9.77
N SER A 759 -36.86 -15.38 11.01
CA SER A 759 -36.18 -16.55 11.59
C SER A 759 -37.16 -17.70 11.76
N LEU A 760 -36.71 -18.90 11.39
CA LEU A 760 -37.50 -20.13 11.37
C LEU A 760 -36.88 -21.14 12.33
N GLN A 761 -37.71 -21.87 13.06
CA GLN A 761 -37.27 -22.94 13.98
C GLN A 761 -37.64 -24.31 13.40
N PHE A 762 -36.68 -25.24 13.37
CA PHE A 762 -36.89 -26.58 12.82
C PHE A 762 -36.99 -27.62 13.94
N ARG A 763 -38.10 -28.36 13.93
CA ARG A 763 -38.37 -29.50 14.79
C ARG A 763 -38.42 -30.76 13.93
N HIS A 764 -38.06 -31.90 14.52
CA HIS A 764 -38.08 -33.20 13.85
C HIS A 764 -39.18 -34.05 14.49
N ALA A 765 -40.03 -34.68 13.68
CA ALA A 765 -41.03 -35.62 14.15
C ALA A 765 -40.80 -37.00 13.51
N PHE A 766 -40.94 -38.06 14.29
CA PHE A 766 -40.93 -39.44 13.80
C PHE A 766 -42.32 -40.05 13.98
N VAL A 767 -42.82 -40.73 12.95
CA VAL A 767 -44.15 -41.39 12.99
C VAL A 767 -43.94 -42.90 13.12
N ALA A 768 -44.10 -43.43 14.33
CA ALA A 768 -44.03 -44.86 14.59
C ALA A 768 -45.38 -45.55 14.35
N HIS A 769 -45.45 -46.44 13.35
CA HIS A 769 -46.62 -47.29 13.11
C HIS A 769 -46.49 -48.60 13.90
N LEU A 770 -47.37 -48.79 14.90
CA LEU A 770 -47.42 -50.02 15.70
C LEU A 770 -48.48 -50.99 15.15
N PRO A 771 -48.10 -52.16 14.60
CA PRO A 771 -49.06 -53.21 14.26
C PRO A 771 -49.67 -53.85 15.54
N LYS A 772 -50.93 -54.30 15.45
CA LYS A 772 -51.68 -54.84 16.60
C LYS A 772 -50.99 -56.05 17.26
N PRO A 773 -51.12 -56.23 18.59
CA PRO A 773 -50.40 -57.27 19.32
C PRO A 773 -51.00 -58.67 19.10
N SER A 774 -50.14 -59.66 18.86
CA SER A 774 -50.45 -61.08 19.05
C SER A 774 -50.27 -61.47 20.51
N VAL A 775 -51.12 -62.39 20.99
CA VAL A 775 -51.28 -62.76 22.41
C VAL A 775 -49.98 -63.30 23.03
N MET A 776 -49.64 -62.83 24.24
CA MET A 776 -48.59 -63.39 25.09
C MET A 776 -49.22 -64.03 26.33
N TYR A 777 -48.98 -65.31 26.57
CA TYR A 777 -49.43 -65.99 27.79
C TYR A 777 -48.53 -65.60 28.97
N VAL A 778 -49.14 -65.19 30.09
CA VAL A 778 -48.43 -64.86 31.33
C VAL A 778 -48.68 -65.96 32.36
N THR A 779 -47.64 -66.73 32.68
CA THR A 779 -47.57 -67.53 33.90
C THR A 779 -47.37 -66.58 35.09
N THR A 780 -48.37 -66.49 35.96
CA THR A 780 -48.36 -65.55 37.09
C THR A 780 -47.52 -66.07 38.27
N SER A 781 -46.25 -65.68 38.32
CA SER A 781 -45.49 -65.60 39.58
C SER A 781 -45.43 -64.14 40.05
N ARG A 782 -45.78 -63.89 41.32
CA ARG A 782 -45.87 -62.53 41.91
C ARG A 782 -44.52 -61.80 41.88
N GLY A 783 -44.49 -60.57 41.37
CA GLY A 783 -43.39 -59.63 41.62
C GLY A 783 -43.35 -58.41 40.68
N SER A 784 -43.54 -57.22 41.25
CA SER A 784 -43.34 -55.87 40.69
C SER A 784 -44.04 -55.45 39.38
N SER A 785 -44.65 -54.25 39.40
CA SER A 785 -45.11 -53.54 38.21
C SER A 785 -44.05 -52.52 37.76
N ASP A 786 -42.98 -53.01 37.14
CA ASP A 786 -41.92 -52.12 36.63
C ASP A 786 -42.42 -51.37 35.39
N ARG A 787 -42.46 -50.04 35.46
CA ARG A 787 -42.64 -49.18 34.30
C ARG A 787 -41.47 -49.41 33.34
N LYS A 788 -41.74 -49.88 32.13
CA LYS A 788 -40.75 -49.91 31.05
C LYS A 788 -40.78 -48.58 30.31
N GLU A 789 -39.82 -47.71 30.61
CA GLU A 789 -39.50 -46.57 29.76
C GLU A 789 -38.75 -47.05 28.51
N PHE A 790 -39.15 -46.56 27.34
CA PHE A 790 -38.44 -46.82 26.09
C PHE A 790 -37.54 -45.63 25.78
N LEU A 791 -36.25 -45.74 26.11
CA LEU A 791 -35.24 -44.81 25.59
C LEU A 791 -34.93 -45.15 24.13
N PHE A 792 -35.27 -44.23 23.24
CA PHE A 792 -34.80 -44.25 21.85
C PHE A 792 -33.52 -43.41 21.76
N ASN A 793 -32.38 -44.09 21.57
CA ASN A 793 -31.11 -43.41 21.34
C ASN A 793 -30.98 -43.06 19.86
N VAL A 794 -31.17 -41.80 19.50
CA VAL A 794 -30.93 -41.31 18.13
C VAL A 794 -29.46 -40.93 18.01
N SER A 795 -28.65 -41.80 17.41
CA SER A 795 -27.28 -41.48 17.00
C SER A 795 -27.30 -40.33 16.00
N ALA A 796 -26.37 -39.38 16.19
CA ALA A 796 -26.34 -38.06 15.55
C ALA A 796 -26.38 -38.07 14.01
#